data_AF-A0A8T3V6H0-F1
#
_entry.id   AF-A0A8T3V6H0-F1
#
_cell.length_a   1.000
_cell.length_b   1.000
_cell.length_c   1.000
_cell.angle_alpha   90.00
_cell.angle_beta   90.00
_cell.angle_gamma   90.00
#
_symmetry.space_group_name_H-M   'P 1'
#
loop_
_entity.id
_entity.type
_entity.pdbx_description
1 polymer ?
#
loop_
_entity_poly.entity_id
_entity_poly.type
_entity_poly.pdbx_seq_one_letter_code
_entity_poly.pdbx_strand_id
1 'polypeptide(L)'
;MIKRTFFILSIFALIVLSLSCVSAADTGNNATANLEDLAGEINSTDVGETLNLNQDYKSTNSSNQIIISKSITIDGNNHTIEAPDVERVFLVNADNVCIKNLNFINSKATGLAGGVISWWGNNGSLSNCNFENNSASSAAGAVLWKGNDGLIENCNFMNNNVTYGSAVSLTSGESFDPHQIHIQVVNSEGGALYLQGYNILVNNCNFLNNLAIFNGGAIYVHWYSNVTISNSRFKNNFAAEYSGAIHLDGDNPTIMGCDFENNHQKDLFINAKAVIANSTFDYPSSIEDECNSSYINVTFRYGNSFKNLSLKINNTPEGGVLVLDKDYIYIDGSNKGILINKTIIIDGNGHTISGNNASRIFNISADNVIIKNINFINGNPIAKYFSKDIGGGAIYWNGANGIVENCNFSNNEIRGIEDDPFDKEEEIVKEDGTVIHTIRFRPMGAKITEGGAIVWNGTNGTVLGCVFRNNHVGYANSGGAIQWRGDNGKILKSQFYQNDAWCGAAVCWVGDNGFISESTVMDNGFFDGGIYWFGKNGTIVHSILVGNGYPLVLRSSVKLTADYNFWGDTIYNISKVEKPEFVSKWLVLNYDNNGKFLLKGDNITVRYDLSYLADNAGNMSRYSDASGLYDGEINYTAEKTGYLDITFDNGIKIKIDAREAIISKDLTKYYQNSKISFKITVYDLVGKVISKKVKFTVNGKDYYVKTDKNGVATFKLKFKPGKYTVYSSYGDAKVKNKITIKNTLITKNLYKKFKKSGKFYVKVLNSKGKAFAKKVVRISFKGKTYKIKTNKKGIATLKISKNLKIGKHTIKTTYNGLTNTNKIIVKK
;
A
#
# COMPACT_ATOMS: atom_id res chain seq x y z
N MET A 1 -15.73 2.66 18.97
CA MET A 1 -15.64 3.67 20.04
C MET A 1 -14.30 4.40 19.90
N ILE A 2 -14.35 5.66 19.45
CA ILE A 2 -13.41 6.78 19.69
C ILE A 2 -11.90 6.53 19.43
N LYS A 3 -11.42 6.94 18.24
CA LYS A 3 -10.22 7.78 17.95
C LYS A 3 -9.78 7.63 16.49
N ARG A 4 -10.25 8.52 15.62
CA ARG A 4 -9.62 8.82 14.32
C ARG A 4 -9.43 10.33 14.25
N THR A 5 -8.21 10.78 14.49
CA THR A 5 -7.82 12.20 14.37
C THR A 5 -6.45 12.24 13.69
N PHE A 6 -6.34 13.10 12.67
CA PHE A 6 -5.13 13.52 11.96
C PHE A 6 -4.38 12.46 11.13
N PHE A 7 -4.67 12.39 9.82
CA PHE A 7 -3.63 12.20 8.78
C PHE A 7 -4.18 12.46 7.35
N ILE A 8 -4.62 13.69 7.04
CA ILE A 8 -4.77 14.15 5.64
C ILE A 8 -4.27 15.59 5.55
N LEU A 9 -2.99 15.76 5.23
CA LEU A 9 -2.37 17.03 4.88
C LEU A 9 -1.05 16.71 4.17
N SER A 10 -1.09 16.35 2.87
CA SER A 10 0.12 16.33 2.02
C SER A 10 -0.05 16.05 0.52
N ILE A 11 -1.25 16.09 -0.12
CA ILE A 11 -1.36 15.85 -1.59
C ILE A 11 -2.30 16.83 -2.32
N PHE A 12 -2.37 18.11 -1.95
CA PHE A 12 -3.09 19.11 -2.75
C PHE A 12 -2.38 20.47 -2.74
N ALA A 13 -1.25 20.56 -3.46
CA ALA A 13 -0.52 21.81 -3.66
C ALA A 13 -0.06 22.01 -5.11
N LEU A 14 -0.81 21.48 -6.08
CA LEU A 14 -0.69 21.88 -7.48
C LEU A 14 -2.10 22.26 -7.96
N ILE A 15 -2.21 23.44 -8.57
CA ILE A 15 -3.44 24.14 -9.06
C ILE A 15 -4.08 25.11 -8.04
N VAL A 16 -3.27 25.94 -7.37
CA VAL A 16 -3.66 27.32 -7.05
C VAL A 16 -2.44 28.21 -7.29
N LEU A 17 -2.30 28.68 -8.53
CA LEU A 17 -1.51 29.86 -8.87
C LEU A 17 -2.52 30.99 -9.07
N SER A 18 -2.89 31.69 -8.01
CA SER A 18 -3.32 33.09 -8.14
C SER A 18 -2.18 33.94 -7.61
N LEU A 19 -1.46 34.57 -8.54
CA LEU A 19 -0.53 35.64 -8.22
C LEU A 19 -1.33 36.80 -7.62
N SER A 20 -1.11 37.13 -6.35
CA SER A 20 -1.34 38.50 -5.90
C SER A 20 -0.17 39.36 -6.37
N CYS A 21 -0.25 39.87 -7.59
CA CYS A 21 0.57 41.01 -7.98
C CYS A 21 0.07 42.24 -7.22
N VAL A 22 0.65 42.51 -6.05
CA VAL A 22 0.56 43.83 -5.43
C VAL A 22 1.43 44.77 -6.25
N SER A 23 0.83 45.53 -7.17
CA SER A 23 1.41 46.80 -7.59
C SER A 23 1.04 47.83 -6.54
N ALA A 24 2.02 48.20 -5.72
CA ALA A 24 1.89 49.31 -4.79
C ALA A 24 1.89 50.64 -5.56
N ALA A 25 0.74 51.30 -5.62
CA ALA A 25 0.58 52.76 -5.66
C ALA A 25 -0.93 53.09 -5.67
N ASP A 26 -1.52 53.45 -4.54
CA ASP A 26 -1.93 54.83 -4.22
C ASP A 26 -2.84 54.83 -2.96
N THR A 27 -2.75 55.90 -2.20
CA THR A 27 -3.23 56.11 -0.84
C THR A 27 -4.72 56.44 -0.78
N GLY A 28 -5.49 55.71 0.04
CA GLY A 28 -6.88 56.02 0.34
C GLY A 28 -7.41 55.16 1.47
N ASN A 29 -8.16 55.77 2.38
CA ASN A 29 -8.73 55.19 3.59
C ASN A 29 -9.82 54.15 3.25
N ASN A 30 -9.47 52.93 2.86
CA ASN A 30 -10.47 51.94 2.43
C ASN A 30 -11.07 51.19 3.63
N ALA A 31 -12.19 51.72 4.13
CA ALA A 31 -13.24 50.85 4.63
C ALA A 31 -13.50 49.78 3.54
N THR A 32 -13.50 48.50 3.92
CA THR A 32 -13.91 47.42 3.01
C THR A 32 -15.28 47.77 2.44
N ALA A 33 -15.38 47.82 1.11
CA ALA A 33 -16.64 48.11 0.43
C ALA A 33 -17.67 47.03 0.77
N ASN A 34 -18.90 47.46 0.99
CA ASN A 34 -19.99 46.59 1.40
C ASN A 34 -20.82 46.14 0.18
N LEU A 35 -21.81 45.29 0.40
CA LEU A 35 -22.68 44.82 -0.69
C LEU A 35 -23.61 45.90 -1.25
N GLU A 36 -23.87 46.99 -0.51
CA GLU A 36 -24.65 48.13 -1.01
C GLU A 36 -23.85 48.93 -2.04
N ASP A 37 -22.53 49.08 -1.82
CA ASP A 37 -21.62 49.68 -2.79
C ASP A 37 -21.64 48.90 -4.10
N LEU A 38 -21.50 47.56 -4.03
CA LEU A 38 -21.57 46.68 -5.19
C LEU A 38 -22.94 46.74 -5.90
N ALA A 39 -24.03 46.80 -5.14
CA ALA A 39 -25.37 46.98 -5.71
C ALA A 39 -25.49 48.31 -6.46
N GLY A 40 -24.89 49.39 -5.92
CA GLY A 40 -24.82 50.69 -6.57
C GLY A 40 -24.06 50.65 -7.89
N GLU A 41 -22.89 50.00 -7.92
CA GLU A 41 -22.07 49.80 -9.13
C GLU A 41 -22.82 48.99 -10.21
N ILE A 42 -23.51 47.93 -9.80
CA ILE A 42 -24.36 47.14 -10.70
C ILE A 42 -25.50 48.00 -11.24
N ASN A 43 -26.17 48.77 -10.40
CA ASN A 43 -27.29 49.62 -10.79
C ASN A 43 -26.89 50.79 -11.71
N SER A 44 -25.65 51.29 -11.62
CA SER A 44 -25.13 52.35 -12.49
C SER A 44 -24.56 51.86 -13.82
N THR A 45 -24.26 50.56 -13.96
CA THR A 45 -23.74 49.99 -15.21
C THR A 45 -24.79 49.94 -16.32
N ASP A 46 -24.53 50.49 -17.49
CA ASP A 46 -25.52 50.48 -18.59
C ASP A 46 -25.85 49.07 -19.09
N VAL A 47 -27.05 48.90 -19.66
CA VAL A 47 -27.49 47.60 -20.20
C VAL A 47 -26.55 47.14 -21.31
N GLY A 48 -26.07 45.89 -21.21
CA GLY A 48 -25.13 45.29 -22.15
C GLY A 48 -23.66 45.57 -21.85
N GLU A 49 -23.35 46.51 -20.94
CA GLU A 49 -21.98 46.87 -20.59
C GLU A 49 -21.35 45.92 -19.55
N THR A 50 -20.03 46.05 -19.37
CA THR A 50 -19.26 45.27 -18.40
C THR A 50 -18.90 46.11 -17.17
N LEU A 51 -19.36 45.66 -15.99
CA LEU A 51 -18.84 46.08 -14.71
C LEU A 51 -17.54 45.33 -14.41
N ASN A 52 -16.45 46.06 -14.19
CA ASN A 52 -15.17 45.52 -13.78
C ASN A 52 -14.92 45.82 -12.31
N LEU A 53 -14.93 44.80 -11.45
CA LEU A 53 -14.63 44.97 -10.03
C LEU A 53 -13.16 45.34 -9.85
N ASN A 54 -12.89 46.23 -8.89
CA ASN A 54 -11.54 46.73 -8.58
C ASN A 54 -11.13 46.48 -7.11
N GLN A 55 -12.00 45.83 -6.33
CA GLN A 55 -11.82 45.57 -4.92
C GLN A 55 -12.67 44.38 -4.46
N ASP A 56 -12.37 43.87 -3.25
CA ASP A 56 -13.16 42.85 -2.58
C ASP A 56 -14.36 43.47 -1.84
N TYR A 57 -15.47 42.74 -1.75
CA TYR A 57 -16.69 43.17 -1.08
C TYR A 57 -17.06 42.24 0.07
N LYS A 58 -17.54 42.81 1.17
CA LYS A 58 -17.95 42.05 2.36
C LYS A 58 -19.29 42.53 2.91
N SER A 59 -20.18 41.61 3.27
CA SER A 59 -21.43 42.00 3.94
C SER A 59 -21.17 42.57 5.34
N THR A 60 -21.91 43.59 5.73
CA THR A 60 -21.90 44.14 7.10
C THR A 60 -23.34 44.20 7.60
N ASN A 61 -23.67 43.44 8.66
CA ASN A 61 -24.96 43.41 9.37
C ASN A 61 -26.22 43.58 8.49
N SER A 62 -26.89 42.47 8.15
CA SER A 62 -28.21 42.44 7.49
C SER A 62 -28.30 43.25 6.19
N SER A 63 -27.28 43.17 5.34
CA SER A 63 -27.35 43.72 3.98
C SER A 63 -28.38 42.94 3.16
N ASN A 64 -29.21 43.65 2.39
CA ASN A 64 -30.14 43.02 1.44
C ASN A 64 -29.36 42.27 0.34
N GLN A 65 -30.00 41.25 -0.24
CA GLN A 65 -29.50 40.60 -1.45
C GLN A 65 -29.31 41.61 -2.60
N ILE A 66 -28.36 41.35 -3.49
CA ILE A 66 -28.15 42.14 -4.70
C ILE A 66 -29.01 41.56 -5.83
N ILE A 67 -29.92 42.38 -6.36
CA ILE A 67 -30.80 41.99 -7.46
C ILE A 67 -30.18 42.45 -8.77
N ILE A 68 -29.91 41.52 -9.69
CA ILE A 68 -29.47 41.80 -11.05
C ILE A 68 -30.71 41.72 -11.96
N SER A 69 -31.26 42.87 -12.27
CA SER A 69 -32.52 43.04 -13.02
C SER A 69 -32.34 43.50 -14.48
N LYS A 70 -31.10 43.59 -14.95
CA LYS A 70 -30.75 43.97 -16.33
C LYS A 70 -29.62 43.10 -16.88
N SER A 71 -29.58 42.94 -18.20
CA SER A 71 -28.52 42.24 -18.91
C SER A 71 -27.22 43.05 -18.81
N ILE A 72 -26.22 42.49 -18.13
CA ILE A 72 -24.89 43.07 -17.93
C ILE A 72 -23.86 41.94 -17.84
N THR A 73 -22.58 42.31 -18.00
CA THR A 73 -21.45 41.46 -17.62
C THR A 73 -20.83 41.96 -16.31
N ILE A 74 -20.61 41.08 -15.36
CA ILE A 74 -19.83 41.34 -14.14
C ILE A 74 -18.52 40.56 -14.25
N ASP A 75 -17.42 41.28 -14.48
CA ASP A 75 -16.07 40.75 -14.41
C ASP A 75 -15.49 41.02 -13.02
N GLY A 76 -15.37 39.95 -12.23
CA GLY A 76 -14.84 40.03 -10.87
C GLY A 76 -13.35 40.35 -10.83
N ASN A 77 -12.58 40.22 -11.92
CA ASN A 77 -11.12 40.41 -11.93
C ASN A 77 -10.38 39.64 -10.81
N ASN A 78 -10.90 38.47 -10.43
CA ASN A 78 -10.49 37.62 -9.30
C ASN A 78 -10.69 38.23 -7.90
N HIS A 79 -11.52 39.26 -7.78
CA HIS A 79 -11.93 39.79 -6.48
C HIS A 79 -12.91 38.86 -5.77
N THR A 80 -12.99 39.08 -4.46
CA THR A 80 -13.70 38.22 -3.53
C THR A 80 -14.97 38.89 -3.01
N ILE A 81 -16.05 38.14 -2.95
CA ILE A 81 -17.26 38.47 -2.21
C ILE A 81 -17.38 37.50 -1.04
N GLU A 82 -17.38 38.04 0.19
CA GLU A 82 -17.62 37.30 1.43
C GLU A 82 -18.89 37.82 2.11
N ALA A 83 -19.94 36.99 2.16
CA ALA A 83 -21.24 37.40 2.68
C ALA A 83 -21.86 36.38 3.66
N PRO A 84 -21.34 36.29 4.90
CA PRO A 84 -21.81 35.31 5.89
C PRO A 84 -23.19 35.64 6.50
N ASP A 85 -23.66 36.88 6.36
CA ASP A 85 -24.83 37.39 7.08
C ASP A 85 -25.98 37.84 6.15
N VAL A 86 -26.02 37.35 4.91
CA VAL A 86 -27.06 37.69 3.92
C VAL A 86 -27.85 36.45 3.52
N GLU A 87 -29.16 36.59 3.27
CA GLU A 87 -29.99 35.47 2.82
C GLU A 87 -29.50 34.88 1.49
N ARG A 88 -28.93 35.74 0.62
CA ARG A 88 -28.39 35.40 -0.70
C ARG A 88 -27.54 36.58 -1.19
N VAL A 89 -26.45 36.32 -1.91
CA VAL A 89 -25.62 37.40 -2.49
C VAL A 89 -26.26 37.94 -3.76
N PHE A 90 -26.44 37.08 -4.77
CA PHE A 90 -27.00 37.48 -6.06
C PHE A 90 -28.34 36.79 -6.35
N LEU A 91 -29.34 37.61 -6.65
CA LEU A 91 -30.57 37.20 -7.32
C LEU A 91 -30.52 37.68 -8.78
N VAL A 92 -30.31 36.76 -9.71
CA VAL A 92 -30.18 37.06 -11.15
C VAL A 92 -31.53 36.85 -11.83
N ASN A 93 -32.27 37.94 -12.06
CA ASN A 93 -33.60 37.88 -12.69
C ASN A 93 -33.57 38.22 -14.19
N ALA A 94 -32.56 38.96 -14.65
CA ALA A 94 -32.45 39.32 -16.06
C ALA A 94 -31.82 38.23 -16.90
N ASP A 95 -32.31 38.13 -18.14
CA ASP A 95 -31.72 37.30 -19.18
C ASP A 95 -30.37 37.88 -19.64
N ASN A 96 -29.54 37.03 -20.26
CA ASN A 96 -28.26 37.42 -20.85
C ASN A 96 -27.31 38.10 -19.85
N VAL A 97 -27.29 37.63 -18.60
CA VAL A 97 -26.33 38.07 -17.58
C VAL A 97 -25.07 37.19 -17.66
N CYS A 98 -23.90 37.81 -17.61
CA CYS A 98 -22.63 37.10 -17.52
C CYS A 98 -21.93 37.44 -16.20
N ILE A 99 -21.53 36.44 -15.42
CA ILE A 99 -20.70 36.60 -14.23
C ILE A 99 -19.43 35.79 -14.43
N LYS A 100 -18.27 36.44 -14.32
CA LYS A 100 -16.98 35.77 -14.52
C LYS A 100 -15.88 36.22 -13.57
N ASN A 101 -14.87 35.38 -13.40
CA ASN A 101 -13.63 35.69 -12.66
C ASN A 101 -13.89 36.17 -11.22
N LEU A 102 -14.78 35.52 -10.47
CA LEU A 102 -15.17 35.98 -9.15
C LEU A 102 -15.05 34.87 -8.09
N ASN A 103 -14.63 35.24 -6.88
CA ASN A 103 -14.52 34.32 -5.75
C ASN A 103 -15.64 34.58 -4.73
N PHE A 104 -16.48 33.58 -4.49
CA PHE A 104 -17.46 33.59 -3.39
C PHE A 104 -16.94 32.69 -2.28
N ILE A 105 -16.62 33.29 -1.13
CA ILE A 105 -16.07 32.54 0.01
C ILE A 105 -16.92 32.74 1.25
N ASN A 106 -17.02 31.69 2.07
CA ASN A 106 -17.66 31.70 3.39
C ASN A 106 -19.06 32.36 3.41
N SER A 107 -19.75 32.39 2.28
CA SER A 107 -21.05 33.04 2.17
C SER A 107 -22.12 32.07 2.64
N LYS A 108 -23.07 32.56 3.42
CA LYS A 108 -24.08 31.72 4.06
C LYS A 108 -25.48 32.26 3.77
N ALA A 109 -26.17 31.59 2.85
CA ALA A 109 -27.57 31.86 2.57
C ALA A 109 -28.45 31.36 3.74
N THR A 110 -28.99 32.31 4.51
CA THR A 110 -29.95 32.05 5.60
C THR A 110 -31.39 32.19 5.06
N GLY A 111 -32.24 31.17 5.22
CA GLY A 111 -33.65 31.21 4.81
C GLY A 111 -34.06 30.19 3.75
N LEU A 112 -35.24 30.39 3.14
CA LEU A 112 -35.80 29.49 2.11
C LEU A 112 -35.23 29.77 0.70
N ALA A 113 -34.46 30.85 0.53
CA ALA A 113 -33.75 31.11 -0.70
C ALA A 113 -32.56 30.13 -0.80
N GLY A 114 -32.34 29.58 -2.00
CA GLY A 114 -31.24 28.61 -2.26
C GLY A 114 -29.84 29.22 -2.18
N GLY A 115 -28.87 28.65 -2.90
CA GLY A 115 -27.45 29.02 -2.81
C GLY A 115 -27.08 30.50 -2.89
N VAL A 116 -25.82 30.81 -2.58
CA VAL A 116 -25.19 32.14 -2.64
C VAL A 116 -25.60 32.94 -3.88
N ILE A 117 -25.72 32.25 -5.03
CA ILE A 117 -26.38 32.79 -6.23
C ILE A 117 -27.66 32.00 -6.50
N SER A 118 -28.74 32.73 -6.74
CA SER A 118 -29.96 32.17 -7.33
C SER A 118 -30.21 32.79 -8.68
N TRP A 119 -30.25 31.94 -9.70
CA TRP A 119 -30.28 32.34 -11.09
C TRP A 119 -31.61 31.99 -11.74
N TRP A 120 -32.35 32.99 -12.20
CA TRP A 120 -33.68 32.84 -12.82
C TRP A 120 -33.70 33.30 -14.28
N GLY A 121 -32.85 34.25 -14.66
CA GLY A 121 -32.75 34.73 -16.04
C GLY A 121 -32.19 33.67 -17.00
N ASN A 122 -32.71 33.64 -18.22
CA ASN A 122 -32.31 32.74 -19.30
C ASN A 122 -31.02 33.21 -19.99
N ASN A 123 -30.38 32.31 -20.74
CA ASN A 123 -29.16 32.60 -21.49
C ASN A 123 -28.03 33.17 -20.61
N GLY A 124 -27.97 32.74 -19.35
CA GLY A 124 -26.99 33.19 -18.38
C GLY A 124 -25.67 32.42 -18.48
N SER A 125 -24.54 33.08 -18.18
CA SER A 125 -23.23 32.42 -18.12
C SER A 125 -22.49 32.71 -16.82
N LEU A 126 -22.01 31.66 -16.17
CA LEU A 126 -21.14 31.69 -14.99
C LEU A 126 -19.80 31.01 -15.34
N SER A 127 -18.72 31.78 -15.41
CA SER A 127 -17.44 31.26 -15.90
C SER A 127 -16.23 31.65 -15.04
N ASN A 128 -15.26 30.74 -14.89
CA ASN A 128 -14.00 31.03 -14.18
C ASN A 128 -14.19 31.53 -12.73
N CYS A 129 -15.26 31.09 -12.06
CA CYS A 129 -15.57 31.48 -10.68
C CYS A 129 -15.18 30.40 -9.67
N ASN A 130 -14.86 30.81 -8.45
CA ASN A 130 -14.62 29.93 -7.31
C ASN A 130 -15.72 30.08 -6.25
N PHE A 131 -16.24 28.96 -5.76
CA PHE A 131 -17.20 28.88 -4.67
C PHE A 131 -16.60 28.01 -3.57
N GLU A 132 -16.12 28.63 -2.50
CA GLU A 132 -15.42 27.94 -1.41
C GLU A 132 -16.11 28.14 -0.05
N ASN A 133 -16.36 27.02 0.64
CA ASN A 133 -16.95 27.00 1.99
C ASN A 133 -18.29 27.76 2.08
N ASN A 134 -19.05 27.80 0.99
CA ASN A 134 -20.36 28.43 1.02
C ASN A 134 -21.41 27.47 1.56
N SER A 135 -22.44 28.02 2.18
CA SER A 135 -23.55 27.22 2.68
C SER A 135 -24.90 27.85 2.45
N ALA A 136 -25.93 27.01 2.38
CA ALA A 136 -27.31 27.44 2.32
C ALA A 136 -28.19 26.58 3.21
N SER A 137 -29.36 27.09 3.60
CA SER A 137 -30.34 26.28 4.33
C SER A 137 -31.23 25.39 3.47
N SER A 138 -31.27 25.61 2.16
CA SER A 138 -32.08 24.83 1.22
C SER A 138 -31.49 24.82 -0.20
N ALA A 139 -31.91 23.83 -0.99
CA ALA A 139 -31.65 23.65 -2.43
C ALA A 139 -30.19 23.47 -2.89
N ALA A 140 -29.26 24.40 -2.62
CA ALA A 140 -27.86 24.26 -3.03
C ALA A 140 -26.90 25.08 -2.16
N GLY A 141 -25.72 24.55 -1.83
CA GLY A 141 -24.74 25.29 -1.01
C GLY A 141 -24.12 26.50 -1.72
N ALA A 142 -24.00 26.48 -3.05
CA ALA A 142 -23.36 27.55 -3.82
C ALA A 142 -24.30 28.22 -4.83
N VAL A 143 -24.85 27.45 -5.79
CA VAL A 143 -25.67 28.04 -6.87
C VAL A 143 -26.95 27.23 -7.07
N LEU A 144 -28.08 27.93 -6.99
CA LEU A 144 -29.38 27.46 -7.43
C LEU A 144 -29.65 28.02 -8.83
N TRP A 145 -29.64 27.17 -9.85
CA TRP A 145 -29.85 27.57 -11.24
C TRP A 145 -31.21 27.14 -11.76
N LYS A 146 -32.02 28.12 -12.19
CA LYS A 146 -33.38 27.93 -12.72
C LYS A 146 -33.62 28.45 -14.14
N GLY A 147 -32.74 29.31 -14.65
CA GLY A 147 -32.84 29.86 -16.01
C GLY A 147 -32.52 28.82 -17.08
N ASN A 148 -33.19 28.90 -18.23
CA ASN A 148 -32.91 28.04 -19.38
C ASN A 148 -31.65 28.50 -20.12
N ASP A 149 -31.09 27.58 -20.92
CA ASP A 149 -29.94 27.82 -21.81
C ASP A 149 -28.72 28.35 -21.03
N GLY A 150 -28.51 27.80 -19.83
CA GLY A 150 -27.46 28.24 -18.91
C GLY A 150 -26.11 27.59 -19.18
N LEU A 151 -25.03 28.38 -19.02
CA LEU A 151 -23.65 27.91 -19.12
C LEU A 151 -22.92 28.07 -17.78
N ILE A 152 -22.44 26.97 -17.22
CA ILE A 152 -21.52 26.95 -16.06
C ILE A 152 -20.21 26.33 -16.52
N GLU A 153 -19.15 27.12 -16.62
CA GLU A 153 -17.88 26.64 -17.17
C GLU A 153 -16.63 27.05 -16.37
N ASN A 154 -15.64 26.16 -16.32
CA ASN A 154 -14.35 26.45 -15.71
C ASN A 154 -14.45 26.88 -14.23
N CYS A 155 -15.47 26.42 -13.52
CA CYS A 155 -15.75 26.79 -12.13
C CYS A 155 -15.23 25.76 -11.13
N ASN A 156 -14.88 26.24 -9.94
CA ASN A 156 -14.48 25.41 -8.81
C ASN A 156 -15.51 25.52 -7.68
N PHE A 157 -16.02 24.38 -7.23
CA PHE A 157 -16.96 24.27 -6.11
C PHE A 157 -16.32 23.39 -5.03
N MET A 158 -15.83 24.02 -3.96
CA MET A 158 -15.09 23.37 -2.89
C MET A 158 -15.77 23.55 -1.54
N ASN A 159 -15.99 22.43 -0.84
CA ASN A 159 -16.52 22.39 0.51
C ASN A 159 -17.86 23.16 0.68
N ASN A 160 -18.68 23.23 -0.37
CA ASN A 160 -20.00 23.85 -0.26
C ASN A 160 -20.98 22.86 0.38
N ASN A 161 -21.91 23.38 1.17
CA ASN A 161 -22.76 22.55 2.03
C ASN A 161 -24.20 23.10 2.16
N VAL A 162 -25.18 22.21 2.24
CA VAL A 162 -26.53 22.56 2.69
C VAL A 162 -26.73 22.18 4.17
N THR A 163 -26.97 23.17 5.05
CA THR A 163 -27.16 22.99 6.50
C THR A 163 -28.60 23.26 6.92
N TYR A 164 -29.27 22.37 7.68
CA TYR A 164 -30.65 22.53 8.18
C TYR A 164 -31.19 23.98 8.26
N GLY A 165 -32.20 24.28 7.42
CA GLY A 165 -33.13 25.38 7.68
C GLY A 165 -34.19 24.95 8.69
N SER A 166 -34.21 25.57 9.86
CA SER A 166 -35.24 25.36 10.87
C SER A 166 -36.63 25.79 10.37
N ALA A 167 -37.50 24.82 10.01
CA ALA A 167 -38.97 24.94 10.01
C ALA A 167 -39.70 23.59 9.78
N VAL A 168 -39.49 22.57 10.63
CA VAL A 168 -40.56 21.59 10.95
C VAL A 168 -40.47 21.30 12.45
N SER A 169 -41.26 22.04 13.22
CA SER A 169 -41.70 21.56 14.52
C SER A 169 -42.66 20.41 14.25
N LEU A 170 -42.25 19.19 14.57
CA LEU A 170 -43.19 18.07 14.71
C LEU A 170 -44.08 18.39 15.92
N THR A 171 -45.19 19.10 15.71
CA THR A 171 -46.30 19.04 16.66
C THR A 171 -47.08 17.77 16.37
N SER A 172 -47.07 16.89 17.37
CA SER A 172 -47.76 15.61 17.43
C SER A 172 -49.23 15.72 17.00
N GLY A 173 -49.65 14.85 16.07
CA GLY A 173 -51.02 14.34 16.12
C GLY A 173 -51.89 14.39 14.87
N GLU A 174 -51.41 14.74 13.68
CA GLU A 174 -52.27 14.69 12.47
C GLU A 174 -51.80 13.68 11.41
N SER A 175 -52.81 12.99 10.87
CA SER A 175 -52.73 11.89 9.91
C SER A 175 -52.24 12.37 8.54
N PHE A 176 -51.25 11.68 7.98
CA PHE A 176 -50.59 12.02 6.72
C PHE A 176 -51.35 11.43 5.53
N ASP A 177 -51.98 12.28 4.71
CA ASP A 177 -52.48 11.94 3.37
C ASP A 177 -51.44 12.42 2.32
N PRO A 178 -50.80 11.52 1.56
CA PRO A 178 -49.72 11.85 0.63
C PRO A 178 -50.16 12.61 -0.63
N HIS A 179 -51.45 12.94 -0.80
CA HIS A 179 -51.95 13.56 -2.03
C HIS A 179 -52.42 15.02 -1.94
N GLN A 180 -52.35 15.70 -0.78
CA GLN A 180 -52.89 17.07 -0.65
C GLN A 180 -52.05 18.08 0.17
N ILE A 181 -50.74 18.21 -0.05
CA ILE A 181 -50.01 19.40 0.45
C ILE A 181 -49.11 20.02 -0.63
N HIS A 182 -49.54 21.19 -1.09
CA HIS A 182 -48.79 22.16 -1.90
C HIS A 182 -48.11 23.18 -0.94
N ILE A 183 -47.14 22.73 -0.12
CA ILE A 183 -46.24 23.62 0.65
C ILE A 183 -44.84 22.99 0.64
N GLN A 184 -43.88 23.73 0.08
CA GLN A 184 -42.47 23.40 -0.16
C GLN A 184 -41.72 22.90 1.10
N VAL A 185 -41.57 21.59 1.24
CA VAL A 185 -40.38 21.04 1.92
C VAL A 185 -39.28 21.00 0.87
N VAL A 186 -38.43 22.02 0.85
CA VAL A 186 -37.28 22.07 -0.06
C VAL A 186 -36.28 21.03 0.44
N ASN A 187 -36.26 19.85 -0.18
CA ASN A 187 -35.29 18.81 0.12
C ASN A 187 -33.87 19.39 0.02
N SER A 188 -33.04 19.16 1.03
CA SER A 188 -31.66 19.67 1.09
C SER A 188 -30.74 18.86 0.16
N GLU A 189 -30.79 19.20 -1.12
CA GLU A 189 -30.13 18.50 -2.23
C GLU A 189 -28.95 19.33 -2.77
N GLY A 190 -28.11 18.77 -3.65
CA GLY A 190 -27.15 19.55 -4.45
C GLY A 190 -26.12 20.32 -3.62
N GLY A 191 -25.16 19.63 -2.99
CA GLY A 191 -24.24 20.27 -2.03
C GLY A 191 -23.48 21.49 -2.58
N ALA A 192 -23.24 21.53 -3.90
CA ALA A 192 -22.79 22.73 -4.61
C ALA A 192 -23.86 23.32 -5.53
N LEU A 193 -24.44 22.50 -6.41
CA LEU A 193 -25.35 22.95 -7.46
C LEU A 193 -26.70 22.25 -7.39
N TYR A 194 -27.74 23.03 -7.63
CA TYR A 194 -29.08 22.55 -7.93
C TYR A 194 -29.52 23.12 -9.26
N LEU A 195 -29.87 22.22 -10.18
CA LEU A 195 -30.18 22.57 -11.56
C LEU A 195 -31.64 22.25 -11.87
N GLN A 196 -32.40 23.27 -12.26
CA GLN A 196 -33.80 23.19 -12.65
C GLN A 196 -34.04 24.01 -13.93
N GLY A 197 -33.82 23.44 -15.11
CA GLY A 197 -34.02 24.15 -16.38
C GLY A 197 -33.62 23.32 -17.58
N TYR A 198 -33.87 23.86 -18.77
CA TYR A 198 -33.57 23.20 -20.04
C TYR A 198 -32.25 23.69 -20.63
N ASN A 199 -31.57 22.79 -21.34
CA ASN A 199 -30.32 23.04 -22.06
C ASN A 199 -29.20 23.63 -21.19
N ILE A 200 -29.10 23.18 -19.93
CA ILE A 200 -28.01 23.63 -19.04
C ILE A 200 -26.75 22.85 -19.37
N LEU A 201 -25.64 23.56 -19.59
CA LEU A 201 -24.31 22.98 -19.77
C LEU A 201 -23.42 23.26 -18.57
N VAL A 202 -22.95 22.20 -17.91
CA VAL A 202 -21.89 22.24 -16.88
C VAL A 202 -20.62 21.65 -17.47
N ASN A 203 -19.61 22.46 -17.75
CA ASN A 203 -18.43 22.03 -18.48
C ASN A 203 -17.10 22.41 -17.80
N ASN A 204 -16.17 21.47 -17.74
CA ASN A 204 -14.82 21.70 -17.22
C ASN A 204 -14.79 22.25 -15.78
N CYS A 205 -15.65 21.73 -14.91
CA CYS A 205 -15.79 22.17 -13.52
C CYS A 205 -15.18 21.16 -12.53
N ASN A 206 -14.79 21.64 -11.35
CA ASN A 206 -14.32 20.81 -10.24
C ASN A 206 -15.28 20.87 -9.05
N PHE A 207 -15.75 19.72 -8.59
CA PHE A 207 -16.61 19.56 -7.42
C PHE A 207 -15.87 18.74 -6.35
N LEU A 208 -15.37 19.42 -5.31
CA LEU A 208 -14.50 18.84 -4.31
C LEU A 208 -15.10 18.96 -2.90
N ASN A 209 -15.28 17.81 -2.24
CA ASN A 209 -15.77 17.71 -0.85
C ASN A 209 -17.07 18.49 -0.57
N ASN A 210 -17.96 18.59 -1.53
CA ASN A 210 -19.27 19.20 -1.31
C ASN A 210 -20.17 18.23 -0.53
N LEU A 211 -21.10 18.78 0.25
CA LEU A 211 -21.96 18.03 1.15
C LEU A 211 -23.43 18.38 0.94
N ALA A 212 -24.24 17.38 0.63
CA ALA A 212 -25.70 17.45 0.71
C ALA A 212 -26.19 16.57 1.88
N ILE A 213 -27.37 16.88 2.38
CA ILE A 213 -28.00 16.03 3.41
C ILE A 213 -28.67 14.83 2.72
N PHE A 214 -29.40 15.03 1.63
CA PHE A 214 -30.15 13.95 0.98
C PHE A 214 -29.45 13.46 -0.29
N ASN A 215 -29.55 14.26 -1.37
CA ASN A 215 -29.27 13.81 -2.74
C ASN A 215 -28.22 14.69 -3.41
N GLY A 216 -27.37 14.09 -4.25
CA GLY A 216 -26.45 14.82 -5.11
C GLY A 216 -25.44 15.65 -4.32
N GLY A 217 -24.51 15.00 -3.63
CA GLY A 217 -23.56 15.70 -2.73
C GLY A 217 -22.74 16.80 -3.42
N ALA A 218 -22.56 16.74 -4.74
CA ALA A 218 -22.13 17.88 -5.55
C ALA A 218 -23.30 18.52 -6.32
N ILE A 219 -23.98 17.73 -7.15
CA ILE A 219 -25.01 18.24 -8.08
C ILE A 219 -26.28 17.44 -7.91
N TYR A 220 -27.39 18.15 -7.80
CA TYR A 220 -28.73 17.60 -7.98
C TYR A 220 -29.36 18.19 -9.25
N VAL A 221 -29.85 17.32 -10.12
CA VAL A 221 -30.62 17.69 -11.32
C VAL A 221 -32.08 17.34 -11.06
N HIS A 222 -32.93 18.36 -11.00
CA HIS A 222 -34.35 18.21 -10.69
C HIS A 222 -35.15 17.62 -11.86
N TRP A 223 -36.32 17.05 -11.56
CA TRP A 223 -37.29 16.60 -12.56
C TRP A 223 -37.55 17.64 -13.66
N TYR A 224 -37.78 17.15 -14.87
CA TYR A 224 -38.05 17.96 -16.06
C TYR A 224 -36.92 18.90 -16.50
N SER A 225 -35.68 18.61 -16.09
CA SER A 225 -34.51 19.42 -16.45
C SER A 225 -33.65 18.71 -17.48
N ASN A 226 -33.21 19.41 -18.52
CA ASN A 226 -32.26 18.86 -19.49
C ASN A 226 -30.86 19.42 -19.23
N VAL A 227 -29.94 18.56 -18.81
CA VAL A 227 -28.59 18.95 -18.40
C VAL A 227 -27.54 18.11 -19.11
N THR A 228 -26.51 18.78 -19.63
CA THR A 228 -25.26 18.16 -20.07
C THR A 228 -24.15 18.50 -19.09
N ILE A 229 -23.51 17.48 -18.52
CA ILE A 229 -22.36 17.61 -17.63
C ILE A 229 -21.15 17.01 -18.34
N SER A 230 -20.14 17.82 -18.63
CA SER A 230 -18.99 17.39 -19.41
C SER A 230 -17.64 17.79 -18.83
N ASN A 231 -16.63 16.95 -19.07
CA ASN A 231 -15.21 17.22 -18.77
C ASN A 231 -14.96 17.66 -17.32
N SER A 232 -15.82 17.23 -16.39
CA SER A 232 -15.84 17.73 -15.01
C SER A 232 -15.40 16.67 -14.02
N ARG A 233 -14.84 17.09 -12.89
CA ARG A 233 -14.32 16.20 -11.85
C ARG A 233 -15.17 16.26 -10.58
N PHE A 234 -15.50 15.09 -10.04
CA PHE A 234 -16.29 14.91 -8.81
C PHE A 234 -15.49 14.09 -7.81
N LYS A 235 -14.97 14.74 -6.76
CA LYS A 235 -14.13 14.08 -5.77
C LYS A 235 -14.57 14.30 -4.33
N ASN A 236 -14.63 13.21 -3.57
CA ASN A 236 -14.94 13.18 -2.14
C ASN A 236 -16.26 13.87 -1.77
N ASN A 237 -17.22 13.96 -2.70
CA ASN A 237 -18.50 14.59 -2.40
C ASN A 237 -19.38 13.63 -1.59
N PHE A 238 -20.23 14.18 -0.74
CA PHE A 238 -20.99 13.43 0.27
C PHE A 238 -22.48 13.76 0.22
N ALA A 239 -23.32 12.74 0.23
CA ALA A 239 -24.76 12.83 0.45
C ALA A 239 -25.19 11.70 1.38
N ALA A 240 -26.20 11.86 2.24
CA ALA A 240 -26.53 10.83 3.22
C ALA A 240 -27.44 9.71 2.67
N GLU A 241 -28.12 9.89 1.54
CA GLU A 241 -29.14 8.94 1.07
C GLU A 241 -28.78 8.14 -0.19
N TYR A 242 -28.55 8.78 -1.35
CA TYR A 242 -28.34 8.06 -2.62
C TYR A 242 -26.93 8.22 -3.21
N SER A 243 -26.60 9.40 -3.74
CA SER A 243 -25.35 9.62 -4.47
C SER A 243 -24.53 10.79 -3.92
N GLY A 244 -23.29 10.51 -3.55
CA GLY A 244 -22.35 11.50 -3.06
C GLY A 244 -21.93 12.50 -4.12
N ALA A 245 -21.92 12.16 -5.41
CA ALA A 245 -21.56 13.11 -6.46
C ALA A 245 -22.78 13.69 -7.19
N ILE A 246 -23.45 12.92 -8.06
CA ILE A 246 -24.54 13.44 -8.89
C ILE A 246 -25.80 12.60 -8.73
N HIS A 247 -26.92 13.28 -8.52
CA HIS A 247 -28.27 12.70 -8.58
C HIS A 247 -29.01 13.25 -9.80
N LEU A 248 -29.52 12.36 -10.66
CA LEU A 248 -30.16 12.70 -11.93
C LEU A 248 -31.64 12.30 -11.96
N ASP A 249 -32.54 13.26 -11.74
CA ASP A 249 -33.99 13.12 -11.90
C ASP A 249 -34.53 13.77 -13.20
N GLY A 250 -33.66 14.40 -14.01
CA GLY A 250 -34.03 15.23 -15.16
C GLY A 250 -34.54 14.50 -16.42
N ASP A 251 -34.76 15.22 -17.52
CA ASP A 251 -35.21 14.67 -18.81
C ASP A 251 -34.03 14.50 -19.79
N ASN A 252 -33.61 13.25 -19.98
CA ASN A 252 -32.52 12.84 -20.87
C ASN A 252 -31.15 13.53 -20.61
N PRO A 253 -30.64 13.49 -19.36
CA PRO A 253 -29.34 14.09 -19.05
C PRO A 253 -28.18 13.37 -19.74
N THR A 254 -27.11 14.12 -20.03
CA THR A 254 -25.88 13.58 -20.62
C THR A 254 -24.69 13.82 -19.69
N ILE A 255 -23.91 12.77 -19.40
CA ILE A 255 -22.62 12.85 -18.70
C ILE A 255 -21.51 12.41 -19.64
N MET A 256 -20.51 13.26 -19.89
CA MET A 256 -19.47 12.96 -20.86
C MET A 256 -18.07 13.40 -20.43
N GLY A 257 -17.08 12.51 -20.49
CA GLY A 257 -15.69 12.87 -20.18
C GLY A 257 -15.45 13.22 -18.71
N CYS A 258 -16.32 12.77 -17.81
CA CYS A 258 -16.25 13.11 -16.39
C CYS A 258 -15.39 12.12 -15.59
N ASP A 259 -14.81 12.60 -14.49
CA ASP A 259 -13.99 11.82 -13.58
C ASP A 259 -14.57 11.81 -12.17
N PHE A 260 -14.98 10.64 -11.67
CA PHE A 260 -15.52 10.45 -10.33
C PHE A 260 -14.49 9.73 -9.45
N GLU A 261 -14.28 10.24 -8.23
CA GLU A 261 -13.30 9.72 -7.28
C GLU A 261 -13.77 9.82 -5.82
N ASN A 262 -13.91 8.68 -5.15
CA ASN A 262 -14.21 8.52 -3.73
C ASN A 262 -15.46 9.27 -3.25
N ASN A 263 -16.56 9.26 -4.01
CA ASN A 263 -17.81 9.88 -3.58
C ASN A 263 -18.59 8.94 -2.63
N HIS A 264 -19.28 9.52 -1.64
CA HIS A 264 -20.01 8.73 -0.64
C HIS A 264 -21.20 7.98 -1.25
N GLN A 265 -21.46 6.75 -0.77
CA GLN A 265 -22.47 5.82 -1.27
C GLN A 265 -22.30 5.43 -2.75
N LYS A 266 -22.55 6.36 -3.66
CA LYS A 266 -22.52 6.20 -5.12
C LYS A 266 -21.93 7.45 -5.78
N ASP A 267 -21.21 7.24 -6.87
CA ASP A 267 -20.77 8.32 -7.75
C ASP A 267 -21.97 8.95 -8.47
N LEU A 268 -22.91 8.11 -8.89
CA LEU A 268 -24.02 8.53 -9.74
C LEU A 268 -25.28 7.75 -9.39
N PHE A 269 -26.38 8.47 -9.16
CA PHE A 269 -27.73 7.93 -9.12
C PHE A 269 -28.52 8.46 -10.31
N ILE A 270 -29.21 7.56 -11.01
CA ILE A 270 -29.92 7.85 -12.25
C ILE A 270 -31.36 7.34 -12.15
N ASN A 271 -32.30 8.27 -12.13
CA ASN A 271 -33.74 8.04 -12.17
C ASN A 271 -34.36 8.71 -13.41
N ALA A 272 -33.56 8.75 -14.48
CA ALA A 272 -33.94 9.24 -15.79
C ALA A 272 -33.14 8.55 -16.88
N LYS A 273 -33.67 8.43 -18.10
CA LYS A 273 -32.93 7.81 -19.19
C LYS A 273 -31.74 8.68 -19.61
N ALA A 274 -30.51 8.31 -19.24
CA ALA A 274 -29.32 9.13 -19.49
C ALA A 274 -28.41 8.59 -20.61
N VAL A 275 -27.46 9.43 -21.05
CA VAL A 275 -26.30 9.01 -21.85
C VAL A 275 -25.01 9.27 -21.05
N ILE A 276 -24.24 8.22 -20.80
CA ILE A 276 -22.98 8.28 -20.05
C ILE A 276 -21.86 7.86 -21.00
N ALA A 277 -20.95 8.78 -21.32
CA ALA A 277 -19.91 8.56 -22.30
C ALA A 277 -18.51 8.92 -21.78
N ASN A 278 -17.49 8.13 -22.15
CA ASN A 278 -16.07 8.44 -21.94
C ASN A 278 -15.71 8.87 -20.51
N SER A 279 -16.44 8.37 -19.51
CA SER A 279 -16.32 8.81 -18.12
C SER A 279 -15.70 7.72 -17.26
N THR A 280 -15.01 8.12 -16.18
CA THR A 280 -14.34 7.21 -15.25
C THR A 280 -15.04 7.24 -13.89
N PHE A 281 -15.43 6.08 -13.37
CA PHE A 281 -16.08 5.91 -12.06
C PHE A 281 -15.22 5.11 -11.10
N ASP A 282 -15.54 5.11 -9.81
CA ASP A 282 -14.80 4.33 -8.82
C ASP A 282 -14.94 2.82 -9.04
N TYR A 283 -16.16 2.30 -9.12
CA TYR A 283 -16.47 0.87 -9.29
C TYR A 283 -17.82 0.68 -9.99
N PRO A 284 -18.13 -0.48 -10.61
CA PRO A 284 -19.42 -0.66 -11.29
C PRO A 284 -20.65 -0.40 -10.41
N SER A 285 -20.59 -0.79 -9.13
CA SER A 285 -21.68 -0.54 -8.18
C SER A 285 -21.71 0.89 -7.62
N SER A 286 -20.86 1.81 -8.08
CA SER A 286 -20.95 3.24 -7.72
C SER A 286 -21.93 3.98 -8.61
N ILE A 287 -22.52 3.30 -9.60
CA ILE A 287 -23.61 3.79 -10.44
C ILE A 287 -24.87 3.02 -10.06
N GLU A 288 -25.93 3.73 -9.73
CA GLU A 288 -27.29 3.19 -9.67
C GLU A 288 -28.10 3.78 -10.81
N ASP A 289 -28.70 2.91 -11.60
CA ASP A 289 -29.44 3.27 -12.81
C ASP A 289 -30.75 2.51 -12.85
N GLU A 290 -31.83 3.23 -12.57
CA GLU A 290 -33.19 2.70 -12.53
C GLU A 290 -33.88 2.77 -13.90
N CYS A 291 -33.26 3.43 -14.89
CA CYS A 291 -33.90 3.82 -16.14
C CYS A 291 -33.25 3.24 -17.41
N ASN A 292 -32.35 2.27 -17.28
CA ASN A 292 -31.64 1.62 -18.40
C ASN A 292 -30.96 2.62 -19.35
N SER A 293 -30.02 3.39 -18.79
CA SER A 293 -29.28 4.42 -19.50
C SER A 293 -28.26 3.83 -20.50
N SER A 294 -27.79 4.66 -21.43
CA SER A 294 -26.78 4.27 -22.43
C SER A 294 -25.36 4.53 -21.93
N TYR A 295 -24.49 3.51 -21.98
CA TYR A 295 -23.09 3.60 -21.55
C TYR A 295 -22.13 3.42 -22.72
N ILE A 296 -21.21 4.37 -22.92
CA ILE A 296 -20.27 4.38 -24.05
C ILE A 296 -18.85 4.63 -23.50
N ASN A 297 -17.92 3.68 -23.69
CA ASN A 297 -16.51 3.82 -23.26
C ASN A 297 -16.33 4.22 -21.79
N VAL A 298 -17.12 3.62 -20.89
CA VAL A 298 -17.02 3.87 -19.45
C VAL A 298 -15.87 3.06 -18.83
N THR A 299 -15.09 3.69 -17.97
CA THR A 299 -13.93 3.09 -17.29
C THR A 299 -14.14 3.06 -15.77
N PHE A 300 -13.60 2.06 -15.07
CA PHE A 300 -13.66 1.95 -13.60
C PHE A 300 -12.27 1.99 -12.97
N ARG A 301 -12.08 2.83 -11.95
CA ARG A 301 -10.81 3.16 -11.30
C ARG A 301 -10.33 2.09 -10.32
N TYR A 302 -11.24 1.51 -9.55
CA TYR A 302 -10.96 0.48 -8.55
C TYR A 302 -11.57 -0.86 -8.98
N GLY A 303 -10.72 -1.87 -9.16
CA GLY A 303 -11.11 -3.16 -9.75
C GLY A 303 -10.24 -4.34 -9.36
N ASN A 304 -9.56 -4.28 -8.20
CA ASN A 304 -8.68 -5.34 -7.70
C ASN A 304 -9.10 -5.91 -6.33
N SER A 305 -10.34 -5.67 -5.89
CA SER A 305 -10.82 -6.22 -4.62
C SER A 305 -11.35 -7.65 -4.76
N PHE A 306 -11.56 -8.35 -3.64
CA PHE A 306 -12.14 -9.69 -3.66
C PHE A 306 -13.60 -9.71 -4.13
N LYS A 307 -14.39 -8.67 -3.84
CA LYS A 307 -15.74 -8.52 -4.40
C LYS A 307 -15.71 -8.52 -5.93
N ASN A 308 -14.74 -7.82 -6.53
CA ASN A 308 -14.55 -7.77 -7.99
C ASN A 308 -14.10 -9.12 -8.57
N LEU A 309 -13.13 -9.79 -7.94
CA LEU A 309 -12.69 -11.12 -8.38
C LEU A 309 -13.82 -12.15 -8.29
N SER A 310 -14.64 -12.08 -7.23
CA SER A 310 -15.83 -12.92 -7.06
C SER A 310 -16.81 -12.75 -8.22
N LEU A 311 -17.09 -11.51 -8.65
CA LEU A 311 -17.94 -11.25 -9.82
C LEU A 311 -17.35 -11.83 -11.10
N LYS A 312 -16.03 -11.69 -11.33
CA LYS A 312 -15.37 -12.29 -12.51
C LYS A 312 -15.47 -13.82 -12.53
N ILE A 313 -15.27 -14.46 -11.37
CA ILE A 313 -15.45 -15.92 -11.22
C ILE A 313 -16.91 -16.29 -11.50
N ASN A 314 -17.88 -15.59 -10.91
CA ASN A 314 -19.30 -15.86 -11.09
C ASN A 314 -19.79 -15.65 -12.54
N ASN A 315 -19.22 -14.70 -13.26
CA ASN A 315 -19.57 -14.43 -14.66
C ASN A 315 -18.85 -15.35 -15.67
N THR A 316 -17.81 -16.07 -15.26
CA THR A 316 -17.15 -17.06 -16.12
C THR A 316 -18.06 -18.29 -16.27
N PRO A 317 -18.38 -18.76 -17.49
CA PRO A 317 -19.23 -19.95 -17.65
C PRO A 317 -18.69 -21.18 -16.91
N GLU A 318 -19.56 -22.10 -16.51
CA GLU A 318 -19.15 -23.38 -15.90
C GLU A 318 -18.25 -24.17 -16.88
N GLY A 319 -17.15 -24.72 -16.38
CA GLY A 319 -16.08 -25.31 -17.19
C GLY A 319 -15.19 -24.30 -17.94
N GLY A 320 -15.49 -23.00 -17.86
CA GLY A 320 -14.74 -21.94 -18.53
C GLY A 320 -13.39 -21.62 -17.89
N VAL A 321 -12.60 -20.78 -18.58
CA VAL A 321 -11.27 -20.34 -18.14
C VAL A 321 -11.31 -18.85 -17.79
N LEU A 322 -10.98 -18.52 -16.54
CA LEU A 322 -10.71 -17.16 -16.09
C LEU A 322 -9.20 -16.93 -16.06
N VAL A 323 -8.70 -16.00 -16.87
CA VAL A 323 -7.30 -15.54 -16.82
C VAL A 323 -7.24 -14.21 -16.06
N LEU A 324 -6.42 -14.13 -15.01
CA LEU A 324 -6.24 -12.90 -14.25
C LEU A 324 -5.44 -11.87 -15.06
N ASP A 325 -5.88 -10.63 -14.98
CA ASP A 325 -5.35 -9.46 -15.70
C ASP A 325 -4.56 -8.50 -14.79
N LYS A 326 -4.60 -8.74 -13.48
CA LYS A 326 -3.98 -7.91 -12.45
C LYS A 326 -3.90 -8.65 -11.12
N ASP A 327 -3.16 -8.07 -10.18
CA ASP A 327 -3.14 -8.53 -8.79
C ASP A 327 -4.44 -8.14 -8.06
N TYR A 328 -4.94 -8.99 -7.17
CA TYR A 328 -6.11 -8.75 -6.32
C TYR A 328 -5.73 -8.71 -4.83
N ILE A 329 -6.46 -7.93 -4.05
CA ILE A 329 -6.23 -7.78 -2.60
C ILE A 329 -7.55 -7.68 -1.85
N TYR A 330 -7.62 -8.27 -0.67
CA TYR A 330 -8.76 -8.13 0.20
C TYR A 330 -8.86 -6.69 0.75
N ILE A 331 -9.91 -6.01 0.32
CA ILE A 331 -10.34 -4.66 0.75
C ILE A 331 -11.78 -4.74 1.24
N ASP A 332 -12.63 -5.44 0.46
CA ASP A 332 -14.03 -5.74 0.73
C ASP A 332 -14.39 -7.16 0.23
N GLY A 333 -15.59 -7.63 0.57
CA GLY A 333 -16.08 -8.97 0.22
C GLY A 333 -16.10 -9.94 1.39
N SER A 334 -16.21 -11.25 1.10
CA SER A 334 -16.23 -12.29 2.12
C SER A 334 -14.86 -12.47 2.78
N ASN A 335 -14.81 -12.44 4.10
CA ASN A 335 -13.61 -12.79 4.86
C ASN A 335 -13.39 -14.32 4.99
N LYS A 336 -14.35 -15.13 4.54
CA LYS A 336 -14.33 -16.60 4.56
C LYS A 336 -13.74 -17.21 3.29
N GLY A 337 -13.19 -16.39 2.39
CA GLY A 337 -12.82 -16.78 1.03
C GLY A 337 -13.90 -16.45 0.01
N ILE A 338 -13.46 -16.18 -1.22
CA ILE A 338 -14.32 -16.12 -2.40
C ILE A 338 -14.81 -17.55 -2.68
N LEU A 339 -16.14 -17.71 -2.74
CA LEU A 339 -16.76 -19.01 -2.96
C LEU A 339 -16.61 -19.43 -4.42
N ILE A 340 -16.09 -20.65 -4.65
CA ILE A 340 -16.05 -21.30 -5.95
C ILE A 340 -16.89 -22.57 -5.86
N ASN A 341 -18.13 -22.47 -6.37
CA ASN A 341 -19.16 -23.50 -6.28
C ASN A 341 -19.57 -24.07 -7.64
N LYS A 342 -18.75 -23.84 -8.67
CA LYS A 342 -18.89 -24.43 -10.01
C LYS A 342 -17.53 -24.85 -10.54
N THR A 343 -17.50 -25.83 -11.44
CA THR A 343 -16.27 -26.22 -12.13
C THR A 343 -15.74 -25.03 -12.95
N ILE A 344 -14.47 -24.71 -12.80
CA ILE A 344 -13.81 -23.57 -13.46
C ILE A 344 -12.29 -23.79 -13.49
N ILE A 345 -11.63 -23.19 -14.48
CA ILE A 345 -10.17 -23.04 -14.52
C ILE A 345 -9.83 -21.58 -14.20
N ILE A 346 -9.02 -21.34 -13.18
CA ILE A 346 -8.49 -20.01 -12.84
C ILE A 346 -6.98 -20.00 -13.11
N ASP A 347 -6.56 -19.27 -14.12
CA ASP A 347 -5.15 -19.03 -14.44
C ASP A 347 -4.73 -17.65 -13.94
N GLY A 348 -3.81 -17.65 -12.98
CA GLY A 348 -3.24 -16.44 -12.40
C GLY A 348 -2.37 -15.64 -13.34
N ASN A 349 -1.81 -16.25 -14.39
CA ASN A 349 -0.85 -15.60 -15.28
C ASN A 349 0.30 -14.90 -14.51
N GLY A 350 0.71 -15.45 -13.37
CA GLY A 350 1.74 -14.89 -12.48
C GLY A 350 1.26 -13.76 -11.56
N HIS A 351 -0.03 -13.42 -11.54
CA HIS A 351 -0.58 -12.40 -10.66
C HIS A 351 -0.73 -12.86 -9.21
N THR A 352 -0.78 -11.87 -8.32
CA THR A 352 -0.89 -12.06 -6.87
C THR A 352 -2.34 -11.90 -6.41
N ILE A 353 -2.80 -12.79 -5.53
CA ILE A 353 -4.02 -12.58 -4.75
C ILE A 353 -3.63 -12.52 -3.27
N SER A 354 -3.92 -11.39 -2.63
CA SER A 354 -3.54 -11.13 -1.24
C SER A 354 -4.76 -11.13 -0.32
N GLY A 355 -4.78 -12.01 0.69
CA GLY A 355 -5.79 -11.96 1.76
C GLY A 355 -5.61 -10.78 2.73
N ASN A 356 -4.55 -9.99 2.55
CA ASN A 356 -4.23 -8.78 3.31
C ASN A 356 -4.21 -8.99 4.84
N ASN A 357 -3.83 -10.20 5.28
CA ASN A 357 -3.87 -10.68 6.67
C ASN A 357 -5.25 -10.56 7.33
N ALA A 358 -6.33 -10.50 6.54
CA ALA A 358 -7.67 -10.23 7.04
C ALA A 358 -8.77 -11.12 6.44
N SER A 359 -8.45 -11.91 5.42
CA SER A 359 -9.39 -12.83 4.80
C SER A 359 -8.71 -14.12 4.35
N ARG A 360 -9.47 -15.22 4.34
CA ARG A 360 -9.15 -16.38 3.50
C ARG A 360 -9.28 -15.98 2.02
N ILE A 361 -8.48 -16.54 1.13
CA ILE A 361 -8.54 -16.19 -0.29
C ILE A 361 -9.67 -16.93 -1.02
N PHE A 362 -9.64 -18.27 -1.05
CA PHE A 362 -10.63 -19.09 -1.72
C PHE A 362 -11.31 -20.11 -0.80
N ASN A 363 -12.60 -20.31 -1.02
CA ASN A 363 -13.39 -21.40 -0.43
C ASN A 363 -14.03 -22.20 -1.58
N ILE A 364 -13.57 -23.43 -1.78
CA ILE A 364 -13.85 -24.21 -2.99
C ILE A 364 -14.72 -25.39 -2.61
N SER A 365 -15.94 -25.43 -3.13
CA SER A 365 -16.88 -26.54 -2.89
C SER A 365 -17.17 -27.38 -4.12
N ALA A 366 -16.84 -26.89 -5.32
CA ALA A 366 -17.06 -27.62 -6.56
C ALA A 366 -15.94 -28.57 -6.93
N ASP A 367 -16.32 -29.65 -7.60
CA ASP A 367 -15.42 -30.65 -8.15
C ASP A 367 -14.72 -30.15 -9.43
N ASN A 368 -13.60 -30.78 -9.78
CA ASN A 368 -12.87 -30.57 -11.03
C ASN A 368 -12.38 -29.12 -11.25
N VAL A 369 -12.24 -28.32 -10.18
CA VAL A 369 -11.68 -26.96 -10.23
C VAL A 369 -10.17 -27.03 -10.44
N ILE A 370 -9.65 -26.21 -11.35
CA ILE A 370 -8.21 -26.06 -11.61
C ILE A 370 -7.77 -24.64 -11.26
N ILE A 371 -6.75 -24.52 -10.43
CA ILE A 371 -6.12 -23.25 -10.05
C ILE A 371 -4.66 -23.32 -10.45
N LYS A 372 -4.18 -22.38 -11.28
CA LYS A 372 -2.79 -22.40 -11.74
C LYS A 372 -2.13 -21.03 -11.81
N ASN A 373 -0.80 -21.00 -11.68
CA ASN A 373 0.04 -19.81 -11.89
C ASN A 373 -0.31 -18.59 -11.01
N ILE A 374 -0.78 -18.79 -9.77
CA ILE A 374 -1.15 -17.70 -8.85
C ILE A 374 -0.15 -17.58 -7.70
N ASN A 375 0.14 -16.35 -7.27
CA ASN A 375 0.80 -16.06 -5.99
C ASN A 375 -0.24 -15.77 -4.90
N PHE A 376 -0.51 -16.71 -4.01
CA PHE A 376 -1.37 -16.56 -2.84
C PHE A 376 -0.57 -16.06 -1.65
N ILE A 377 -0.89 -14.85 -1.18
CA ILE A 377 -0.16 -14.26 -0.05
C ILE A 377 -1.07 -13.75 1.06
N ASN A 378 -0.55 -13.74 2.29
CA ASN A 378 -1.17 -13.05 3.42
C ASN A 378 -2.63 -13.45 3.67
N GLY A 379 -2.99 -14.70 3.36
CA GLY A 379 -4.31 -15.25 3.67
C GLY A 379 -4.45 -15.48 5.17
N ASN A 380 -5.48 -14.91 5.80
CA ASN A 380 -5.76 -15.08 7.23
C ASN A 380 -7.25 -14.87 7.51
N PRO A 381 -8.07 -15.94 7.63
CA PRO A 381 -9.46 -15.81 8.01
C PRO A 381 -9.57 -15.35 9.48
N ILE A 382 -9.75 -14.04 9.70
CA ILE A 382 -10.04 -13.51 11.04
C ILE A 382 -11.42 -13.98 11.47
N ALA A 383 -11.49 -15.05 12.26
CA ALA A 383 -12.72 -15.51 12.88
C ALA A 383 -12.85 -14.94 14.30
N LYS A 384 -14.00 -14.32 14.61
CA LYS A 384 -14.27 -13.82 15.97
C LYS A 384 -14.36 -14.90 17.04
N TYR A 385 -14.67 -16.15 16.68
CA TYR A 385 -14.67 -17.28 17.60
C TYR A 385 -14.45 -18.59 16.84
N PHE A 386 -13.75 -19.50 17.51
CA PHE A 386 -13.42 -20.87 17.14
C PHE A 386 -14.63 -21.65 16.54
N SER A 387 -14.67 -21.82 15.23
CA SER A 387 -15.60 -22.70 14.51
C SER A 387 -14.85 -23.80 13.75
N LYS A 388 -15.52 -24.94 13.53
CA LYS A 388 -15.00 -26.14 12.84
C LYS A 388 -14.57 -25.94 11.38
N ASP A 389 -14.90 -24.79 10.79
CA ASP A 389 -14.62 -24.43 9.40
C ASP A 389 -13.45 -23.43 9.27
N ILE A 390 -12.67 -23.24 10.34
CA ILE A 390 -11.49 -22.39 10.39
C ILE A 390 -10.28 -23.22 10.00
N GLY A 391 -9.74 -22.91 8.82
CA GLY A 391 -8.62 -23.62 8.21
C GLY A 391 -8.26 -23.01 6.85
N GLY A 392 -7.07 -23.28 6.34
CA GLY A 392 -6.59 -22.81 5.05
C GLY A 392 -6.54 -21.29 4.95
N GLY A 393 -5.41 -20.68 5.35
CA GLY A 393 -5.20 -19.24 5.25
C GLY A 393 -5.42 -18.72 3.83
N ALA A 394 -4.91 -19.44 2.82
CA ALA A 394 -5.19 -19.15 1.42
C ALA A 394 -6.46 -19.87 0.94
N ILE A 395 -6.48 -21.21 1.03
CA ILE A 395 -7.50 -22.03 0.38
C ILE A 395 -8.10 -23.04 1.35
N TYR A 396 -9.43 -23.08 1.39
CA TYR A 396 -10.19 -24.18 1.97
C TYR A 396 -10.88 -24.96 0.85
N TRP A 397 -10.55 -26.25 0.71
CA TRP A 397 -10.94 -27.05 -0.46
C TRP A 397 -11.79 -28.26 -0.06
N ASN A 398 -13.01 -28.37 -0.59
CA ASN A 398 -13.93 -29.50 -0.35
C ASN A 398 -14.21 -30.35 -1.59
N GLY A 399 -14.17 -29.77 -2.80
CA GLY A 399 -14.51 -30.50 -4.03
C GLY A 399 -13.49 -31.58 -4.43
N ALA A 400 -13.96 -32.64 -5.06
CA ALA A 400 -13.15 -33.75 -5.57
C ALA A 400 -12.40 -33.39 -6.86
N ASN A 401 -11.35 -34.17 -7.17
CA ASN A 401 -10.56 -34.08 -8.41
C ASN A 401 -9.97 -32.68 -8.69
N GLY A 402 -9.74 -31.91 -7.63
CA GLY A 402 -9.17 -30.57 -7.73
C GLY A 402 -7.69 -30.56 -8.10
N ILE A 403 -7.25 -29.53 -8.82
CA ILE A 403 -5.83 -29.34 -9.19
C ILE A 403 -5.37 -27.94 -8.79
N VAL A 404 -4.25 -27.88 -8.05
CA VAL A 404 -3.48 -26.66 -7.83
C VAL A 404 -2.11 -26.84 -8.47
N GLU A 405 -1.79 -26.03 -9.47
CA GLU A 405 -0.60 -26.20 -10.32
C GLU A 405 0.26 -24.92 -10.37
N ASN A 406 1.57 -25.03 -10.21
CA ASN A 406 2.52 -23.92 -10.39
C ASN A 406 2.16 -22.65 -9.59
N CYS A 407 1.53 -22.83 -8.42
CA CYS A 407 1.14 -21.73 -7.53
C CYS A 407 2.14 -21.55 -6.40
N ASN A 408 2.30 -20.29 -5.96
CA ASN A 408 3.13 -19.93 -4.81
C ASN A 408 2.23 -19.54 -3.63
N PHE A 409 2.48 -20.10 -2.45
CA PHE A 409 1.77 -19.84 -1.21
C PHE A 409 2.74 -19.28 -0.17
N SER A 410 2.64 -17.99 0.12
CA SER A 410 3.58 -17.32 1.02
C SER A 410 2.89 -16.53 2.13
N ASN A 411 3.35 -16.67 3.38
CA ASN A 411 2.86 -15.90 4.52
C ASN A 411 1.35 -16.07 4.75
N ASN A 412 0.78 -17.22 4.41
CA ASN A 412 -0.60 -17.52 4.76
C ASN A 412 -0.62 -18.10 6.17
N GLU A 413 -1.45 -17.52 7.01
CA GLU A 413 -1.43 -17.82 8.43
C GLU A 413 -2.85 -17.92 8.99
N ILE A 414 -3.00 -18.73 10.03
CA ILE A 414 -4.22 -18.72 10.84
C ILE A 414 -3.85 -18.24 12.23
N ARG A 415 -4.20 -16.98 12.52
CA ARG A 415 -4.06 -16.41 13.86
C ARG A 415 -5.39 -16.49 14.60
N GLY A 416 -5.36 -17.05 15.81
CA GLY A 416 -6.41 -16.77 16.80
C GLY A 416 -6.37 -15.29 17.19
N ILE A 417 -7.52 -14.71 17.57
CA ILE A 417 -7.63 -13.28 17.93
C ILE A 417 -6.69 -12.90 19.08
N GLU A 418 -6.06 -11.74 18.91
CA GLU A 418 -5.06 -11.09 19.77
C GLU A 418 -5.57 -10.81 21.20
N ASP A 419 -4.83 -11.30 22.19
CA ASP A 419 -4.26 -10.60 23.36
C ASP A 419 -3.72 -11.69 24.31
N ASP A 420 -2.82 -12.54 23.80
CA ASP A 420 -2.06 -13.42 24.68
C ASP A 420 -0.70 -12.76 24.96
N PRO A 421 -0.48 -12.15 26.14
CA PRO A 421 0.77 -11.47 26.50
C PRO A 421 2.00 -12.41 26.56
N PHE A 422 1.82 -13.70 26.28
CA PHE A 422 2.88 -14.70 26.23
C PHE A 422 3.35 -15.06 24.81
N ASP A 423 2.81 -14.41 23.76
CA ASP A 423 3.31 -14.51 22.39
C ASP A 423 4.77 -14.04 22.33
N LYS A 424 5.72 -14.97 22.19
CA LYS A 424 7.15 -14.66 22.02
C LYS A 424 7.63 -15.11 20.66
N GLU A 425 8.06 -14.17 19.83
CA GLU A 425 8.85 -14.49 18.64
C GLU A 425 10.32 -14.67 19.04
N GLU A 426 10.91 -15.82 18.71
CA GLU A 426 12.35 -16.03 18.76
C GLU A 426 12.91 -16.13 17.34
N GLU A 427 13.85 -15.25 17.01
CA GLU A 427 14.64 -15.37 15.79
C GLU A 427 15.77 -16.39 16.03
N ILE A 428 15.83 -17.44 15.23
CA ILE A 428 17.04 -18.25 15.12
C ILE A 428 18.01 -17.45 14.25
N VAL A 429 19.16 -17.08 14.81
CA VAL A 429 20.14 -16.20 14.18
C VAL A 429 21.50 -16.89 14.11
N LYS A 430 22.20 -16.79 12.97
CA LYS A 430 23.60 -17.21 12.82
C LYS A 430 24.53 -16.35 13.70
N GLU A 431 25.75 -16.84 13.92
CA GLU A 431 26.82 -16.09 14.60
C GLU A 431 27.13 -14.72 13.94
N ASP A 432 26.90 -14.61 12.62
CA ASP A 432 27.09 -13.36 11.87
C ASP A 432 25.92 -12.37 11.95
N GLY A 433 24.84 -12.73 12.67
CA GLY A 433 23.64 -11.91 12.85
C GLY A 433 22.57 -12.11 11.78
N THR A 434 22.71 -13.07 10.86
CA THR A 434 21.69 -13.40 9.87
C THR A 434 20.57 -14.22 10.50
N VAL A 435 19.32 -13.72 10.43
CA VAL A 435 18.12 -14.46 10.85
C VAL A 435 17.87 -15.59 9.83
N ILE A 436 17.80 -16.84 10.31
CA ILE A 436 17.54 -18.02 9.47
C ILE A 436 16.11 -18.53 9.59
N HIS A 437 15.46 -18.26 10.71
CA HIS A 437 14.10 -18.69 10.99
C HIS A 437 13.52 -17.83 12.12
N THR A 438 12.21 -17.65 12.20
CA THR A 438 11.54 -16.99 13.32
C THR A 438 10.47 -17.94 13.86
N ILE A 439 10.63 -18.41 15.10
CA ILE A 439 9.70 -19.31 15.79
C ILE A 439 8.78 -18.46 16.67
N ARG A 440 7.48 -18.78 16.76
CA ARG A 440 6.57 -18.17 17.74
C ARG A 440 6.15 -19.15 18.82
N PHE A 441 6.31 -18.76 20.09
CA PHE A 441 5.86 -19.51 21.26
C PHE A 441 4.56 -18.92 21.83
N ARG A 442 3.57 -19.78 22.12
CA ARG A 442 2.33 -19.43 22.86
C ARG A 442 2.05 -20.47 23.96
N PRO A 443 1.42 -20.11 25.10
CA PRO A 443 1.01 -21.04 26.14
C PRO A 443 -0.22 -21.88 25.76
N MET A 444 -0.36 -23.06 26.38
CA MET A 444 -1.40 -24.06 26.08
C MET A 444 -2.82 -23.57 26.43
N GLY A 445 -3.79 -23.74 25.51
CA GLY A 445 -5.22 -23.56 25.83
C GLY A 445 -6.26 -23.46 24.69
N ALA A 446 -5.89 -23.39 23.42
CA ALA A 446 -6.84 -23.17 22.31
C ALA A 446 -7.27 -24.46 21.57
N LYS A 447 -8.52 -24.51 21.09
CA LYS A 447 -9.07 -25.59 20.23
C LYS A 447 -8.45 -25.57 18.82
N ILE A 448 -8.47 -26.76 18.20
CA ILE A 448 -7.84 -27.15 16.93
C ILE A 448 -8.18 -26.21 15.76
N THR A 449 -7.18 -25.59 15.15
CA THR A 449 -7.20 -25.01 13.80
C THR A 449 -6.26 -25.81 12.90
N GLU A 450 -6.44 -25.82 11.58
CA GLU A 450 -5.65 -26.71 10.70
C GLU A 450 -5.26 -26.01 9.39
N GLY A 451 -4.07 -26.31 8.87
CA GLY A 451 -3.64 -25.88 7.52
C GLY A 451 -3.34 -24.37 7.40
N GLY A 452 -2.07 -23.96 7.47
CA GLY A 452 -1.70 -22.54 7.36
C GLY A 452 -1.93 -21.94 5.96
N ALA A 453 -1.62 -22.68 4.88
CA ALA A 453 -1.96 -22.25 3.52
C ALA A 453 -3.23 -22.94 3.00
N ILE A 454 -3.25 -24.28 3.02
CA ILE A 454 -4.33 -25.08 2.43
C ILE A 454 -4.87 -26.06 3.46
N VAL A 455 -6.19 -26.12 3.56
CA VAL A 455 -6.91 -27.30 4.06
C VAL A 455 -7.57 -27.99 2.89
N TRP A 456 -7.25 -29.27 2.68
CA TRP A 456 -7.75 -30.06 1.57
C TRP A 456 -8.61 -31.24 2.06
N ASN A 457 -9.92 -31.14 1.92
CA ASN A 457 -10.88 -32.18 2.29
C ASN A 457 -11.30 -33.09 1.11
N GLY A 458 -11.26 -32.59 -0.13
CA GLY A 458 -11.75 -33.32 -1.31
C GLY A 458 -10.87 -34.50 -1.72
N THR A 459 -11.46 -35.55 -2.29
CA THR A 459 -10.74 -36.75 -2.77
C THR A 459 -10.05 -36.52 -4.11
N ASN A 460 -9.04 -37.35 -4.43
CA ASN A 460 -8.31 -37.35 -5.71
C ASN A 460 -7.67 -35.99 -6.07
N GLY A 461 -7.39 -35.15 -5.07
CA GLY A 461 -6.78 -33.84 -5.28
C GLY A 461 -5.32 -33.93 -5.71
N THR A 462 -4.84 -32.94 -6.45
CA THR A 462 -3.44 -32.84 -6.88
C THR A 462 -2.87 -31.44 -6.64
N VAL A 463 -1.72 -31.39 -5.96
CA VAL A 463 -0.85 -30.22 -5.86
C VAL A 463 0.43 -30.50 -6.66
N LEU A 464 0.69 -29.71 -7.70
CA LEU A 464 1.76 -29.97 -8.67
C LEU A 464 2.62 -28.73 -8.89
N GLY A 465 3.94 -28.86 -8.73
CA GLY A 465 4.86 -27.75 -9.03
C GLY A 465 4.69 -26.53 -8.12
N CYS A 466 4.08 -26.70 -6.96
CA CYS A 466 3.74 -25.60 -6.06
C CYS A 466 4.84 -25.31 -5.06
N VAL A 467 4.84 -24.08 -4.55
CA VAL A 467 5.85 -23.58 -3.62
C VAL A 467 5.14 -23.05 -2.38
N PHE A 468 5.46 -23.58 -1.20
CA PHE A 468 4.87 -23.24 0.09
C PHE A 468 5.93 -22.67 1.03
N ARG A 469 5.79 -21.39 1.37
CA ARG A 469 6.72 -20.63 2.18
C ARG A 469 6.08 -19.98 3.39
N ASN A 470 6.72 -20.10 4.56
CA ASN A 470 6.40 -19.27 5.72
C ASN A 470 4.89 -19.26 6.03
N ASN A 471 4.24 -20.40 5.78
CA ASN A 471 2.85 -20.57 6.13
C ASN A 471 2.79 -21.14 7.53
N HIS A 472 1.83 -20.66 8.31
CA HIS A 472 1.81 -20.89 9.75
C HIS A 472 0.42 -21.20 10.27
N VAL A 473 0.34 -22.13 11.21
CA VAL A 473 -0.86 -22.36 12.02
C VAL A 473 -0.45 -22.29 13.50
N GLY A 474 -1.19 -21.51 14.30
CA GLY A 474 -0.86 -21.27 15.72
C GLY A 474 -0.82 -22.54 16.59
N TYR A 475 -0.36 -22.41 17.85
CA TYR A 475 -0.04 -23.52 18.77
C TYR A 475 -1.11 -24.63 18.91
N ALA A 476 -0.65 -25.88 19.07
CA ALA A 476 -1.41 -27.15 19.19
C ALA A 476 -2.07 -27.69 17.91
N ASN A 477 -1.59 -27.27 16.74
CA ASN A 477 -2.24 -27.53 15.45
C ASN A 477 -1.31 -28.14 14.41
N SER A 478 -1.92 -28.72 13.37
CA SER A 478 -1.22 -29.49 12.36
C SER A 478 -1.28 -28.85 10.95
N GLY A 479 -0.25 -29.11 10.15
CA GLY A 479 -0.21 -28.72 8.73
C GLY A 479 0.15 -27.26 8.51
N GLY A 480 1.41 -26.87 8.73
CA GLY A 480 1.84 -25.47 8.61
C GLY A 480 1.65 -24.90 7.21
N ALA A 481 1.97 -25.67 6.17
CA ALA A 481 1.54 -25.34 4.80
C ALA A 481 0.23 -26.03 4.44
N ILE A 482 0.20 -27.36 4.48
CA ILE A 482 -0.95 -28.15 4.05
C ILE A 482 -1.42 -29.07 5.16
N GLN A 483 -2.71 -28.98 5.46
CA GLN A 483 -3.46 -30.06 6.08
C GLN A 483 -4.23 -30.82 4.99
N TRP A 484 -3.86 -32.06 4.75
CA TRP A 484 -4.49 -32.93 3.76
C TRP A 484 -5.39 -33.95 4.46
N ARG A 485 -6.68 -33.96 4.13
CA ARG A 485 -7.69 -34.86 4.73
C ARG A 485 -8.37 -35.77 3.72
N GLY A 486 -8.43 -35.41 2.44
CA GLY A 486 -9.08 -36.23 1.41
C GLY A 486 -8.23 -37.41 0.92
N ASP A 487 -8.88 -38.52 0.59
CA ASP A 487 -8.22 -39.75 0.12
C ASP A 487 -7.67 -39.61 -1.30
N ASN A 488 -6.69 -40.47 -1.64
CA ASN A 488 -6.04 -40.58 -2.96
C ASN A 488 -5.39 -39.28 -3.44
N GLY A 489 -5.00 -38.42 -2.49
CA GLY A 489 -4.37 -37.14 -2.78
C GLY A 489 -2.93 -37.27 -3.29
N LYS A 490 -2.48 -36.26 -4.06
CA LYS A 490 -1.14 -36.22 -4.65
C LYS A 490 -0.45 -34.87 -4.41
N ILE A 491 0.79 -34.91 -3.93
CA ILE A 491 1.71 -33.77 -3.92
C ILE A 491 2.92 -34.15 -4.79
N LEU A 492 3.12 -33.42 -5.88
CA LEU A 492 4.11 -33.73 -6.90
C LEU A 492 4.99 -32.51 -7.16
N LYS A 493 6.30 -32.70 -7.26
CA LYS A 493 7.24 -31.66 -7.71
C LYS A 493 7.13 -30.34 -6.94
N SER A 494 6.72 -30.41 -5.66
CA SER A 494 6.37 -29.24 -4.86
C SER A 494 7.41 -28.98 -3.76
N GLN A 495 7.52 -27.73 -3.34
CA GLN A 495 8.55 -27.26 -2.42
C GLN A 495 7.93 -26.67 -1.16
N PHE A 496 8.45 -27.02 0.02
CA PHE A 496 7.97 -26.58 1.32
C PHE A 496 9.13 -26.09 2.17
N TYR A 497 9.12 -24.82 2.57
CA TYR A 497 10.18 -24.23 3.36
C TYR A 497 9.72 -23.18 4.35
N GLN A 498 10.36 -23.18 5.51
CA GLN A 498 10.10 -22.25 6.61
C GLN A 498 8.63 -22.21 7.05
N ASN A 499 7.86 -23.25 6.75
CA ASN A 499 6.51 -23.38 7.27
C ASN A 499 6.59 -23.83 8.73
N ASP A 500 5.58 -23.50 9.52
CA ASP A 500 5.61 -23.74 10.95
C ASP A 500 4.26 -24.21 11.47
N ALA A 501 4.31 -25.26 12.29
CA ALA A 501 3.18 -25.87 12.99
C ALA A 501 3.70 -26.72 14.14
N TRP A 502 2.79 -27.16 15.02
CA TRP A 502 3.14 -28.11 16.07
C TRP A 502 3.46 -29.49 15.46
N CYS A 503 2.57 -30.01 14.61
CA CYS A 503 2.79 -31.25 13.85
C CYS A 503 2.75 -31.01 12.33
N GLY A 504 3.71 -31.58 11.58
CA GLY A 504 3.68 -31.54 10.12
C GLY A 504 3.79 -30.12 9.59
N ALA A 505 4.91 -29.46 9.91
CA ALA A 505 5.13 -28.07 9.58
C ALA A 505 5.00 -27.79 8.07
N ALA A 506 5.47 -28.69 7.21
CA ALA A 506 5.13 -28.66 5.79
C ALA A 506 3.77 -29.31 5.53
N VAL A 507 3.63 -30.58 5.86
CA VAL A 507 2.44 -31.36 5.51
C VAL A 507 1.98 -32.18 6.71
N CYS A 508 0.72 -32.03 7.08
CA CYS A 508 -0.01 -32.99 7.89
C CYS A 508 -0.97 -33.76 7.00
N TRP A 509 -0.79 -35.08 6.90
CA TRP A 509 -1.53 -35.94 5.99
C TRP A 509 -2.42 -36.92 6.73
N VAL A 510 -3.73 -36.86 6.48
CA VAL A 510 -4.76 -37.67 7.14
C VAL A 510 -5.45 -38.65 6.20
N GLY A 511 -5.72 -38.27 4.95
CA GLY A 511 -6.44 -39.13 3.99
C GLY A 511 -5.66 -40.38 3.59
N ASP A 512 -6.38 -41.46 3.27
CA ASP A 512 -5.80 -42.73 2.84
C ASP A 512 -5.24 -42.66 1.41
N ASN A 513 -4.32 -43.58 1.08
CA ASN A 513 -3.68 -43.73 -0.23
C ASN A 513 -3.00 -42.47 -0.76
N GLY A 514 -2.45 -41.65 0.15
CA GLY A 514 -1.74 -40.43 -0.21
C GLY A 514 -0.42 -40.67 -0.93
N PHE A 515 -0.04 -39.76 -1.83
CA PHE A 515 1.17 -39.89 -2.64
C PHE A 515 1.97 -38.58 -2.69
N ILE A 516 3.21 -38.61 -2.21
CA ILE A 516 4.18 -37.49 -2.33
C ILE A 516 5.35 -37.96 -3.20
N SER A 517 5.68 -37.21 -4.25
CA SER A 517 6.87 -37.52 -5.04
C SER A 517 7.57 -36.31 -5.65
N GLU A 518 8.86 -36.46 -5.92
CA GLU A 518 9.73 -35.44 -6.52
C GLU A 518 9.67 -34.09 -5.79
N SER A 519 9.35 -34.11 -4.49
CA SER A 519 9.05 -32.91 -3.70
C SER A 519 10.15 -32.62 -2.69
N THR A 520 10.30 -31.35 -2.33
CA THR A 520 11.35 -30.89 -1.40
C THR A 520 10.70 -30.30 -0.16
N VAL A 521 11.00 -30.86 1.01
CA VAL A 521 10.56 -30.39 2.33
C VAL A 521 11.80 -30.01 3.13
N MET A 522 12.04 -28.70 3.26
CA MET A 522 13.29 -28.20 3.83
C MET A 522 13.11 -27.05 4.84
N ASP A 523 13.85 -27.07 5.95
CA ASP A 523 13.88 -25.96 6.93
C ASP A 523 12.50 -25.57 7.52
N ASN A 524 11.60 -26.53 7.70
CA ASN A 524 10.30 -26.30 8.35
C ASN A 524 10.42 -26.50 9.88
N GLY A 525 9.43 -26.01 10.64
CA GLY A 525 9.40 -26.00 12.11
C GLY A 525 9.77 -27.35 12.77
N PHE A 526 10.40 -27.28 13.94
CA PHE A 526 11.19 -28.36 14.54
C PHE A 526 10.45 -29.30 15.52
N PHE A 527 9.21 -28.98 15.94
CA PHE A 527 8.58 -29.65 17.09
C PHE A 527 8.17 -31.11 16.82
N ASP A 528 7.20 -31.38 15.93
CA ASP A 528 6.83 -32.73 15.51
C ASP A 528 6.94 -32.90 13.98
N GLY A 529 8.07 -32.46 13.43
CA GLY A 529 8.55 -32.84 12.11
C GLY A 529 7.97 -32.13 10.87
N GLY A 530 8.70 -32.27 9.77
CA GLY A 530 8.37 -31.66 8.47
C GLY A 530 7.09 -32.24 7.87
N ILE A 531 6.99 -33.58 7.86
CA ILE A 531 5.78 -34.30 7.47
C ILE A 531 5.25 -35.09 8.66
N TYR A 532 3.95 -34.97 8.91
CA TYR A 532 3.24 -35.78 9.90
C TYR A 532 2.13 -36.58 9.20
N TRP A 533 2.09 -37.89 9.39
CA TRP A 533 1.28 -38.78 8.57
C TRP A 533 0.39 -39.73 9.39
N PHE A 534 -0.90 -39.78 9.03
CA PHE A 534 -1.94 -40.60 9.67
C PHE A 534 -2.67 -41.53 8.70
N GLY A 535 -2.63 -41.28 7.38
CA GLY A 535 -3.38 -42.07 6.39
C GLY A 535 -2.77 -43.44 6.11
N LYS A 536 -3.59 -44.43 5.75
CA LYS A 536 -3.13 -45.78 5.37
C LYS A 536 -2.63 -45.82 3.93
N ASN A 537 -1.74 -46.76 3.65
CA ASN A 537 -1.22 -47.07 2.31
C ASN A 537 -0.61 -45.86 1.59
N GLY A 538 0.00 -44.95 2.35
CA GLY A 538 0.65 -43.79 1.77
C GLY A 538 1.94 -44.16 1.04
N THR A 539 2.40 -43.26 0.18
CA THR A 539 3.71 -43.36 -0.50
C THR A 539 4.41 -42.02 -0.52
N ILE A 540 5.69 -41.98 -0.14
CA ILE A 540 6.61 -40.86 -0.30
C ILE A 540 7.83 -41.40 -1.04
N VAL A 541 8.16 -40.90 -2.23
CA VAL A 541 9.31 -41.41 -3.02
C VAL A 541 9.98 -40.29 -3.82
N HIS A 542 11.28 -40.42 -4.08
CA HIS A 542 12.06 -39.46 -4.87
C HIS A 542 12.02 -38.02 -4.33
N SER A 543 11.82 -37.85 -3.02
CA SER A 543 11.67 -36.56 -2.36
C SER A 543 12.87 -36.24 -1.46
N ILE A 544 13.03 -34.97 -1.11
CA ILE A 544 14.11 -34.46 -0.26
C ILE A 544 13.50 -33.93 1.03
N LEU A 545 13.87 -34.46 2.19
CA LEU A 545 13.33 -34.08 3.50
C LEU A 545 14.49 -33.72 4.45
N VAL A 546 14.94 -32.46 4.41
CA VAL A 546 16.17 -32.01 5.08
C VAL A 546 15.94 -30.80 5.99
N GLY A 547 16.48 -30.79 7.21
CA GLY A 547 16.47 -29.58 8.05
C GLY A 547 15.16 -29.31 8.78
N ASN A 548 14.36 -30.35 9.04
CA ASN A 548 13.04 -30.21 9.68
C ASN A 548 13.02 -30.74 11.13
N GLY A 549 14.17 -30.97 11.75
CA GLY A 549 14.28 -31.73 13.01
C GLY A 549 13.96 -33.21 12.79
N TYR A 550 12.67 -33.57 12.83
CA TYR A 550 12.17 -34.88 12.41
C TYR A 550 11.64 -34.80 10.96
N PRO A 551 12.28 -35.46 9.97
CA PRO A 551 11.80 -35.38 8.60
C PRO A 551 10.36 -35.91 8.38
N LEU A 552 10.00 -36.98 9.08
CA LEU A 552 8.71 -37.66 8.99
C LEU A 552 8.33 -38.26 10.34
N VAL A 553 7.08 -38.05 10.76
CA VAL A 553 6.47 -38.65 11.96
C VAL A 553 5.20 -39.41 11.57
N LEU A 554 5.04 -40.63 12.06
CA LEU A 554 3.84 -41.45 11.88
C LEU A 554 3.05 -41.59 13.19
N ARG A 555 1.72 -41.64 13.09
CA ARG A 555 0.87 -41.99 14.24
C ARG A 555 0.27 -43.40 14.09
N SER A 556 0.79 -44.35 14.89
CA SER A 556 0.34 -45.75 15.12
C SER A 556 -0.01 -46.63 13.90
N SER A 557 0.64 -47.79 13.77
CA SER A 557 0.25 -48.96 12.93
C SER A 557 -0.23 -48.70 11.48
N VAL A 558 0.17 -47.57 10.90
CA VAL A 558 -0.10 -47.21 9.49
C VAL A 558 1.01 -47.72 8.58
N LYS A 559 0.62 -48.29 7.44
CA LYS A 559 1.53 -48.73 6.38
C LYS A 559 1.86 -47.54 5.47
N LEU A 560 3.12 -47.13 5.45
CA LEU A 560 3.65 -46.08 4.57
C LEU A 560 4.87 -46.62 3.81
N THR A 561 4.90 -46.42 2.49
CA THR A 561 6.12 -46.65 1.68
C THR A 561 6.91 -45.35 1.59
N ALA A 562 8.13 -45.32 2.11
CA ALA A 562 8.96 -44.10 2.13
C ALA A 562 10.39 -44.32 1.59
N ASP A 563 10.56 -45.27 0.68
CA ASP A 563 11.85 -45.59 0.06
C ASP A 563 12.28 -44.53 -0.98
N TYR A 564 13.58 -44.48 -1.30
CA TYR A 564 14.14 -43.60 -2.34
C TYR A 564 13.97 -42.09 -2.08
N ASN A 565 13.97 -41.68 -0.81
CA ASN A 565 14.01 -40.28 -0.42
C ASN A 565 15.37 -39.92 0.17
N PHE A 566 15.74 -38.65 0.07
CA PHE A 566 16.86 -38.07 0.82
C PHE A 566 16.37 -37.54 2.16
N TRP A 567 17.08 -37.90 3.22
CA TRP A 567 16.75 -37.51 4.59
C TRP A 567 17.92 -36.74 5.19
N GLY A 568 17.67 -35.75 6.04
CA GLY A 568 18.76 -35.04 6.71
C GLY A 568 18.29 -33.97 7.68
N ASP A 569 19.23 -33.40 8.44
CA ASP A 569 18.99 -32.23 9.29
C ASP A 569 20.09 -31.18 9.07
N THR A 570 19.79 -29.90 9.28
CA THR A 570 20.77 -28.82 9.13
C THR A 570 21.69 -28.81 10.34
N ILE A 571 22.87 -29.44 10.24
CA ILE A 571 24.18 -29.23 10.93
C ILE A 571 24.21 -29.11 12.48
N TYR A 572 23.13 -28.76 13.18
CA TYR A 572 23.15 -28.41 14.60
C TYR A 572 22.95 -29.60 15.53
N ASN A 573 22.47 -30.75 15.05
CA ASN A 573 22.45 -31.97 15.86
C ASN A 573 22.29 -33.27 15.04
N ILE A 574 23.39 -33.79 14.50
CA ILE A 574 23.45 -35.10 13.82
C ILE A 574 22.96 -36.29 14.67
N SER A 575 22.76 -36.11 15.97
CA SER A 575 22.28 -37.15 16.90
C SER A 575 20.76 -37.40 16.86
N LYS A 576 19.99 -36.68 16.02
CA LYS A 576 18.51 -36.70 16.04
C LYS A 576 17.81 -37.30 14.81
N VAL A 577 18.54 -37.75 13.80
CA VAL A 577 17.90 -38.36 12.61
C VAL A 577 17.71 -39.87 12.85
N GLU A 578 16.53 -40.25 13.37
CA GLU A 578 16.17 -41.66 13.58
C GLU A 578 15.56 -42.29 12.33
N LYS A 579 15.88 -43.56 12.08
CA LYS A 579 15.35 -44.32 10.94
C LYS A 579 13.88 -44.62 11.19
N PRO A 580 12.96 -44.28 10.27
CA PRO A 580 11.62 -44.81 10.37
C PRO A 580 11.64 -46.33 10.18
N GLU A 581 11.03 -47.08 11.10
CA GLU A 581 11.08 -48.55 11.24
C GLU A 581 10.73 -49.32 9.94
N PHE A 582 9.94 -48.70 9.05
CA PHE A 582 9.38 -49.29 7.82
C PHE A 582 10.08 -48.85 6.53
N VAL A 583 11.19 -48.10 6.61
CA VAL A 583 11.96 -47.65 5.44
C VAL A 583 13.00 -48.72 5.08
N SER A 584 12.81 -49.42 3.96
CA SER A 584 13.72 -50.48 3.52
C SER A 584 15.00 -49.91 2.91
N LYS A 585 14.92 -48.74 2.27
CA LYS A 585 16.06 -48.03 1.66
C LYS A 585 16.15 -46.59 2.16
N TRP A 586 17.24 -46.26 2.85
CA TRP A 586 17.43 -44.97 3.53
C TRP A 586 18.70 -44.27 3.04
N LEU A 587 18.56 -43.06 2.47
CA LEU A 587 19.66 -42.26 1.93
C LEU A 587 19.77 -40.93 2.69
N VAL A 588 20.91 -40.67 3.33
CA VAL A 588 21.13 -39.45 4.12
C VAL A 588 21.98 -38.45 3.34
N LEU A 589 21.52 -37.21 3.22
CA LEU A 589 22.24 -36.12 2.55
C LEU A 589 22.65 -35.06 3.57
N ASN A 590 23.96 -34.96 3.83
CA ASN A 590 24.54 -33.93 4.69
C ASN A 590 25.33 -32.91 3.85
N TYR A 591 24.70 -31.80 3.48
CA TYR A 591 25.38 -30.72 2.78
C TYR A 591 25.96 -29.69 3.76
N ASP A 592 27.23 -29.31 3.59
CA ASP A 592 27.86 -28.22 4.33
C ASP A 592 28.27 -27.10 3.36
N ASN A 593 27.64 -25.93 3.48
CA ASN A 593 28.03 -24.73 2.73
C ASN A 593 28.63 -23.62 3.64
N ASN A 594 29.00 -23.96 4.88
CA ASN A 594 29.40 -23.00 5.92
C ASN A 594 28.36 -21.90 6.18
N GLY A 595 27.08 -22.19 5.96
CA GLY A 595 25.98 -21.24 6.09
C GLY A 595 25.97 -20.09 5.06
N LYS A 596 26.70 -20.16 3.94
CA LYS A 596 26.71 -19.07 2.93
C LYS A 596 25.61 -19.22 1.89
N PHE A 597 25.02 -18.09 1.48
CA PHE A 597 24.15 -18.07 0.29
C PHE A 597 24.99 -18.37 -0.95
N LEU A 598 24.63 -19.43 -1.68
CA LEU A 598 25.36 -19.90 -2.87
C LEU A 598 25.34 -18.82 -3.96
N LEU A 599 26.51 -18.33 -4.37
CA LEU A 599 26.67 -17.50 -5.55
C LEU A 599 27.10 -18.36 -6.74
N LYS A 600 26.67 -17.98 -7.94
CA LYS A 600 27.22 -18.58 -9.16
C LYS A 600 28.76 -18.53 -9.13
N GLY A 601 29.40 -19.69 -9.28
CA GLY A 601 30.83 -19.88 -9.23
C GLY A 601 31.39 -20.27 -7.85
N ASP A 602 30.57 -20.31 -6.81
CA ASP A 602 30.98 -20.85 -5.51
C ASP A 602 31.23 -22.36 -5.64
N ASN A 603 32.33 -22.83 -5.04
CA ASN A 603 32.62 -24.26 -4.91
C ASN A 603 32.13 -24.74 -3.56
N ILE A 604 31.32 -25.80 -3.56
CA ILE A 604 30.84 -26.47 -2.35
C ILE A 604 31.16 -27.94 -2.40
N THR A 605 31.33 -28.53 -1.22
CA THR A 605 31.53 -29.96 -1.05
C THR A 605 30.26 -30.53 -0.43
N VAL A 606 29.58 -31.40 -1.17
CA VAL A 606 28.39 -32.11 -0.68
C VAL A 606 28.84 -33.48 -0.22
N ARG A 607 28.65 -33.78 1.06
CA ARG A 607 28.93 -35.10 1.62
C ARG A 607 27.64 -35.90 1.61
N TYR A 608 27.70 -37.13 1.13
CA TYR A 608 26.60 -38.06 1.27
C TYR A 608 27.11 -39.29 2.01
N ASP A 609 26.34 -39.70 3.01
CA ASP A 609 26.62 -40.89 3.81
C ASP A 609 25.58 -41.94 3.42
N LEU A 610 26.08 -43.09 2.99
CA LEU A 610 25.32 -44.16 2.41
C LEU A 610 25.38 -45.42 3.27
N SER A 611 25.34 -45.31 4.60
CA SER A 611 25.26 -46.53 5.41
C SER A 611 24.62 -46.36 6.77
N TYR A 612 23.52 -47.10 7.04
CA TYR A 612 23.36 -47.98 8.22
C TYR A 612 22.19 -48.98 8.02
N LEU A 613 22.46 -50.28 8.24
CA LEU A 613 21.44 -51.25 8.66
C LEU A 613 21.43 -51.28 10.18
N ALA A 614 20.31 -50.93 10.79
CA ALA A 614 20.02 -51.27 12.18
C ALA A 614 19.42 -52.68 12.21
N ASP A 615 19.98 -53.57 13.01
CA ASP A 615 19.29 -54.82 13.35
C ASP A 615 18.11 -54.54 14.30
N ASN A 616 17.30 -55.56 14.59
CA ASN A 616 16.15 -55.45 15.51
C ASN A 616 16.53 -55.08 16.96
N ALA A 617 17.83 -54.92 17.27
CA ALA A 617 18.34 -54.48 18.55
C ALA A 617 18.95 -53.06 18.51
N GLY A 618 18.87 -52.35 17.37
CA GLY A 618 19.39 -51.01 17.21
C GLY A 618 20.92 -50.94 17.01
N ASN A 619 21.59 -52.07 16.77
CA ASN A 619 23.00 -52.07 16.45
C ASN A 619 23.20 -51.69 14.99
N MET A 620 24.11 -50.74 14.74
CA MET A 620 24.41 -50.24 13.41
C MET A 620 25.54 -51.05 12.76
N SER A 621 25.30 -51.54 11.53
CA SER A 621 26.33 -52.18 10.69
C SER A 621 26.41 -51.53 9.30
N ARG A 622 27.62 -51.53 8.70
CA ARG A 622 27.88 -50.96 7.37
C ARG A 622 27.17 -51.77 6.29
N TYR A 623 26.40 -51.11 5.43
CA TYR A 623 25.82 -51.69 4.23
C TYR A 623 26.89 -51.80 3.14
N SER A 624 27.04 -52.97 2.52
CA SER A 624 27.79 -53.15 1.28
C SER A 624 26.90 -53.91 0.30
N ASP A 625 26.33 -53.22 -0.69
CA ASP A 625 25.74 -53.91 -1.83
C ASP A 625 26.69 -53.86 -3.05
N ALA A 626 26.38 -54.71 -4.03
CA ALA A 626 27.10 -54.84 -5.28
C ALA A 626 26.81 -53.71 -6.29
N SER A 627 26.15 -52.60 -5.88
CA SER A 627 25.79 -51.49 -6.77
C SER A 627 26.85 -50.37 -6.86
N GLY A 628 27.91 -50.45 -6.05
CA GLY A 628 29.11 -49.60 -6.19
C GLY A 628 28.98 -48.17 -5.67
N LEU A 629 27.94 -47.85 -4.89
CA LEU A 629 27.77 -46.55 -4.25
C LEU A 629 28.44 -46.53 -2.87
N TYR A 630 29.53 -45.78 -2.74
CA TYR A 630 30.29 -45.58 -1.49
C TYR A 630 30.06 -44.17 -0.93
N ASP A 631 30.26 -43.98 0.38
CA ASP A 631 30.37 -42.66 1.02
C ASP A 631 31.28 -41.76 0.19
N GLY A 632 30.83 -40.53 -0.08
CA GLY A 632 31.53 -39.68 -1.03
C GLY A 632 31.37 -38.19 -0.79
N GLU A 633 32.30 -37.45 -1.40
CA GLU A 633 32.28 -36.00 -1.47
C GLU A 633 32.09 -35.58 -2.93
N ILE A 634 31.03 -34.83 -3.23
CA ILE A 634 30.86 -34.18 -4.54
C ILE A 634 31.32 -32.74 -4.39
N ASN A 635 32.39 -32.39 -5.11
CA ASN A 635 32.76 -30.99 -5.30
C ASN A 635 31.92 -30.42 -6.44
N TYR A 636 31.02 -29.50 -6.11
CA TYR A 636 30.11 -28.85 -7.05
C TYR A 636 30.43 -27.35 -7.15
N THR A 637 30.54 -26.86 -8.37
CA THR A 637 30.59 -25.42 -8.65
C THR A 637 29.20 -24.92 -9.01
N ALA A 638 28.67 -23.97 -8.24
CA ALA A 638 27.33 -23.45 -8.45
C ALA A 638 27.16 -22.81 -9.85
N GLU A 639 26.35 -23.41 -10.71
CA GLU A 639 26.07 -22.86 -12.03
C GLU A 639 25.12 -21.65 -11.99
N LYS A 640 24.30 -21.57 -10.94
CA LYS A 640 23.31 -20.51 -10.68
C LYS A 640 23.36 -20.06 -9.21
N THR A 641 23.17 -18.77 -8.98
CA THR A 641 23.10 -18.17 -7.64
C THR A 641 21.83 -18.61 -6.91
N GLY A 642 21.98 -19.12 -5.69
CA GLY A 642 20.90 -19.56 -4.80
C GLY A 642 20.49 -21.01 -5.01
N TYR A 643 21.07 -21.70 -5.98
CA TYR A 643 20.66 -23.04 -6.38
C TYR A 643 21.79 -24.05 -6.15
N LEU A 644 21.45 -25.18 -5.55
CA LEU A 644 22.28 -26.39 -5.57
C LEU A 644 21.56 -27.43 -6.44
N ASP A 645 22.15 -27.75 -7.58
CA ASP A 645 21.64 -28.73 -8.54
C ASP A 645 22.71 -29.82 -8.71
N ILE A 646 22.56 -30.93 -8.02
CA ILE A 646 23.49 -32.06 -8.07
C ILE A 646 22.80 -33.18 -8.83
N THR A 647 23.39 -33.63 -9.93
CA THR A 647 22.98 -34.88 -10.56
C THR A 647 24.00 -35.96 -10.18
N PHE A 648 23.56 -37.02 -9.53
CA PHE A 648 24.37 -38.21 -9.29
C PHE A 648 24.45 -39.07 -10.55
N ASP A 649 25.48 -39.92 -10.66
CA ASP A 649 25.75 -40.75 -11.83
C ASP A 649 24.60 -41.70 -12.20
N ASN A 650 23.72 -42.04 -11.25
CA ASN A 650 22.52 -42.84 -11.47
C ASN A 650 21.29 -42.03 -11.94
N GLY A 651 21.46 -40.74 -12.24
CA GLY A 651 20.41 -39.84 -12.74
C GLY A 651 19.57 -39.16 -11.66
N ILE A 652 19.83 -39.42 -10.37
CA ILE A 652 19.13 -38.73 -9.27
C ILE A 652 19.56 -37.26 -9.25
N LYS A 653 18.58 -36.35 -9.18
CA LYS A 653 18.83 -34.90 -9.11
C LYS A 653 18.43 -34.34 -7.75
N ILE A 654 19.37 -33.76 -7.02
CA ILE A 654 19.09 -32.88 -5.88
C ILE A 654 18.98 -31.46 -6.39
N LYS A 655 17.81 -30.87 -6.21
CA LYS A 655 17.60 -29.45 -6.50
C LYS A 655 17.16 -28.74 -5.23
N ILE A 656 18.03 -27.88 -4.69
CA ILE A 656 17.74 -27.01 -3.56
C ILE A 656 17.69 -25.59 -4.11
N ASP A 657 16.47 -25.04 -4.17
CA ASP A 657 16.15 -23.75 -4.78
C ASP A 657 16.27 -22.56 -3.80
N ALA A 658 16.44 -21.36 -4.38
CA ALA A 658 16.97 -20.16 -3.74
C ALA A 658 16.09 -19.51 -2.65
N ARG A 659 16.65 -19.39 -1.43
CA ARG A 659 16.10 -18.48 -0.40
C ARG A 659 16.17 -17.02 -0.86
N GLU A 660 15.26 -16.18 -0.37
CA GLU A 660 15.43 -14.74 -0.50
C GLU A 660 16.71 -14.31 0.19
N ALA A 661 17.52 -13.51 -0.49
CA ALA A 661 18.80 -13.08 0.04
C ALA A 661 19.05 -11.61 -0.29
N ILE A 662 19.56 -10.88 0.70
CA ILE A 662 20.10 -9.54 0.48
C ILE A 662 21.60 -9.62 0.58
N ILE A 663 22.27 -9.47 -0.56
CA ILE A 663 23.73 -9.40 -0.61
C ILE A 663 24.15 -7.94 -0.47
N SER A 664 24.95 -7.67 0.56
CA SER A 664 25.34 -6.33 0.96
C SER A 664 26.77 -6.30 1.52
N LYS A 665 27.38 -5.12 1.55
CA LYS A 665 28.70 -4.89 2.17
C LYS A 665 28.69 -3.58 2.92
N ASP A 666 29.43 -3.52 4.02
CA ASP A 666 29.67 -2.28 4.76
C ASP A 666 30.24 -1.17 3.86
N LEU A 667 29.84 0.07 4.12
CA LEU A 667 30.20 1.22 3.30
C LEU A 667 31.04 2.22 4.10
N THR A 668 32.27 2.46 3.66
CA THR A 668 33.10 3.56 4.18
C THR A 668 33.33 4.62 3.10
N LYS A 669 32.94 5.87 3.38
CA LYS A 669 33.14 7.02 2.48
C LYS A 669 33.60 8.25 3.24
N TYR A 670 34.31 9.16 2.56
CA TYR A 670 34.57 10.50 3.08
C TYR A 670 33.37 11.40 2.83
N TYR A 671 33.06 12.27 3.80
CA TYR A 671 31.93 13.19 3.72
C TYR A 671 31.96 14.04 2.45
N GLN A 672 30.87 13.99 1.71
CA GLN A 672 30.57 14.85 0.58
C GLN A 672 29.25 15.54 0.91
N ASN A 673 29.11 16.82 0.61
CA ASN A 673 27.89 17.59 0.86
C ASN A 673 26.77 17.23 -0.17
N SER A 674 26.69 15.94 -0.51
CA SER A 674 25.81 15.32 -1.50
C SER A 674 25.25 14.01 -0.93
N LYS A 675 24.25 13.43 -1.60
CA LYS A 675 23.70 12.13 -1.21
C LYS A 675 24.72 11.02 -1.48
N ILE A 676 24.89 10.12 -0.53
CA ILE A 676 25.74 8.92 -0.65
C ILE A 676 24.84 7.74 -1.03
N SER A 677 25.28 6.94 -2.00
CA SER A 677 24.57 5.74 -2.44
C SER A 677 25.07 4.52 -1.66
N PHE A 678 24.15 3.81 -1.03
CA PHE A 678 24.32 2.48 -0.45
C PHE A 678 23.57 1.48 -1.33
N LYS A 679 24.20 0.36 -1.68
CA LYS A 679 23.67 -0.60 -2.64
C LYS A 679 23.58 -1.98 -2.01
N ILE A 680 22.48 -2.65 -2.25
CA ILE A 680 22.28 -4.06 -1.95
C ILE A 680 21.77 -4.76 -3.20
N THR A 681 22.07 -6.05 -3.33
CA THR A 681 21.50 -6.90 -4.39
C THR A 681 20.51 -7.84 -3.73
N VAL A 682 19.32 -7.95 -4.31
CA VAL A 682 18.23 -8.75 -3.75
C VAL A 682 17.91 -9.89 -4.70
N TYR A 683 17.82 -11.08 -4.11
CA TYR A 683 17.41 -12.31 -4.77
C TYR A 683 16.10 -12.81 -4.14
N ASP A 684 15.23 -13.37 -4.96
CA ASP A 684 14.07 -14.16 -4.57
C ASP A 684 14.13 -15.55 -5.23
N LEU A 685 13.04 -16.30 -5.11
CA LEU A 685 12.89 -17.68 -5.58
C LEU A 685 12.98 -17.81 -7.12
N VAL A 686 12.84 -16.71 -7.84
CA VAL A 686 12.89 -16.63 -9.31
C VAL A 686 14.24 -16.06 -9.79
N GLY A 687 15.11 -15.64 -8.86
CA GLY A 687 16.43 -15.10 -9.13
C GLY A 687 16.55 -13.63 -8.70
N LYS A 688 17.05 -12.76 -9.57
CA LYS A 688 17.22 -11.34 -9.21
C LYS A 688 15.85 -10.65 -9.15
N VAL A 689 15.58 -9.98 -8.04
CA VAL A 689 14.32 -9.24 -7.83
C VAL A 689 14.29 -7.98 -8.70
N ILE A 690 13.34 -7.83 -9.62
CA ILE A 690 13.26 -6.67 -10.54
C ILE A 690 12.05 -5.78 -10.20
N SER A 691 12.28 -4.46 -10.05
CA SER A 691 11.23 -3.44 -9.87
C SER A 691 10.36 -3.58 -8.59
N LYS A 692 10.79 -4.39 -7.61
CA LYS A 692 10.07 -4.58 -6.34
C LYS A 692 10.65 -3.69 -5.23
N LYS A 693 9.80 -3.27 -4.28
CA LYS A 693 10.17 -2.37 -3.18
C LYS A 693 10.97 -3.11 -2.11
N VAL A 694 12.09 -2.51 -1.70
CA VAL A 694 12.97 -2.97 -0.63
C VAL A 694 12.99 -1.91 0.47
N LYS A 695 12.89 -2.33 1.74
CA LYS A 695 12.87 -1.45 2.91
C LYS A 695 14.29 -1.22 3.43
N PHE A 696 14.61 0.02 3.78
CA PHE A 696 15.83 0.43 4.48
C PHE A 696 15.45 1.24 5.72
N THR A 697 15.94 0.85 6.89
CA THR A 697 15.74 1.57 8.15
C THR A 697 17.06 2.14 8.64
N VAL A 698 17.10 3.46 8.81
CA VAL A 698 18.29 4.19 9.28
C VAL A 698 17.88 5.24 10.30
N ASN A 699 18.49 5.20 11.49
CA ASN A 699 18.14 6.08 12.63
C ASN A 699 16.63 6.07 12.97
N GLY A 700 16.00 4.89 12.93
CA GLY A 700 14.57 4.73 13.23
C GLY A 700 13.60 5.23 12.15
N LYS A 701 14.10 5.66 10.98
CA LYS A 701 13.28 6.08 9.84
C LYS A 701 13.36 5.08 8.69
N ASP A 702 12.20 4.76 8.13
CA ASP A 702 12.04 3.82 7.02
C ASP A 702 12.05 4.51 5.65
N TYR A 703 12.67 3.84 4.67
CA TYR A 703 12.77 4.25 3.28
C TYR A 703 12.51 3.05 2.38
N TYR A 704 11.77 3.25 1.28
CA TYR A 704 11.43 2.18 0.33
C TYR A 704 12.02 2.49 -1.05
N VAL A 705 12.79 1.55 -1.62
CA VAL A 705 13.47 1.73 -2.92
C VAL A 705 13.20 0.52 -3.80
N LYS A 706 12.88 0.74 -5.07
CA LYS A 706 12.73 -0.36 -6.04
C LYS A 706 14.08 -0.89 -6.52
N THR A 707 14.18 -2.20 -6.74
CA THR A 707 15.34 -2.82 -7.40
C THR A 707 15.39 -2.49 -8.89
N ASP A 708 16.60 -2.42 -9.45
CA ASP A 708 16.82 -2.27 -10.88
C ASP A 708 16.78 -3.62 -11.63
N LYS A 709 17.01 -3.60 -12.95
CA LYS A 709 17.07 -4.80 -13.82
C LYS A 709 18.13 -5.83 -13.41
N ASN A 710 19.06 -5.47 -12.53
CA ASN A 710 20.13 -6.33 -12.05
C ASN A 710 19.87 -6.83 -10.61
N GLY A 711 18.68 -6.58 -10.05
CA GLY A 711 18.38 -6.92 -8.66
C GLY A 711 18.88 -5.90 -7.64
N VAL A 712 19.41 -4.74 -8.06
CA VAL A 712 20.11 -3.82 -7.16
C VAL A 712 19.17 -2.73 -6.66
N ALA A 713 18.97 -2.65 -5.34
CA ALA A 713 18.33 -1.51 -4.69
C ALA A 713 19.39 -0.47 -4.28
N THR A 714 19.25 0.76 -4.77
CA THR A 714 20.20 1.86 -4.49
C THR A 714 19.58 2.91 -3.57
N PHE A 715 19.85 2.80 -2.27
CA PHE A 715 19.44 3.76 -1.25
C PHE A 715 20.36 5.00 -1.24
N LYS A 716 19.78 6.20 -1.33
CA LYS A 716 20.52 7.48 -1.38
C LYS A 716 20.14 8.40 -0.23
N LEU A 717 21.07 8.66 0.69
CA LEU A 717 20.84 9.58 1.82
C LEU A 717 22.03 10.52 2.05
N LYS A 718 21.75 11.73 2.58
CA LYS A 718 22.77 12.69 2.99
C LYS A 718 23.16 12.44 4.45
N PHE A 719 24.36 11.93 4.66
CA PHE A 719 24.89 11.61 5.98
C PHE A 719 25.90 12.67 6.45
N LYS A 720 25.85 13.05 7.73
CA LYS A 720 26.97 13.78 8.38
C LYS A 720 28.11 12.80 8.70
N PRO A 721 29.32 13.27 9.05
CA PRO A 721 30.37 12.39 9.54
C PRO A 721 29.90 11.63 10.78
N GLY A 722 30.12 10.32 10.80
CA GLY A 722 29.60 9.44 11.85
C GLY A 722 29.61 7.96 11.44
N LYS A 723 29.18 7.11 12.37
CA LYS A 723 28.90 5.69 12.12
C LYS A 723 27.38 5.52 12.19
N TYR A 724 26.82 4.85 11.19
CA TYR A 724 25.39 4.59 11.07
C TYR A 724 25.18 3.09 10.87
N THR A 725 24.08 2.58 11.39
CA THR A 725 23.60 1.23 11.12
C THR A 725 22.42 1.34 10.16
N VAL A 726 22.43 0.51 9.12
CA VAL A 726 21.34 0.38 8.16
C VAL A 726 20.81 -1.04 8.25
N TYR A 727 19.52 -1.17 8.52
CA TYR A 727 18.80 -2.42 8.40
C TYR A 727 18.11 -2.42 7.04
N SER A 728 18.31 -3.47 6.24
CA SER A 728 17.63 -3.62 4.95
C SER A 728 16.78 -4.87 4.98
N SER A 729 15.56 -4.82 4.45
CA SER A 729 14.68 -5.99 4.35
C SER A 729 13.87 -6.06 3.06
N TYR A 730 13.67 -7.29 2.58
CA TYR A 730 12.86 -7.65 1.43
C TYR A 730 12.30 -9.06 1.66
N GLY A 731 10.97 -9.19 1.64
CA GLY A 731 10.32 -10.41 2.14
C GLY A 731 10.82 -10.73 3.55
N ASP A 732 11.33 -11.94 3.75
CA ASP A 732 11.87 -12.38 5.04
C ASP A 732 13.37 -12.11 5.18
N ALA A 733 14.06 -11.77 4.08
CA ALA A 733 15.48 -11.50 4.11
C ALA A 733 15.75 -10.17 4.83
N LYS A 734 16.54 -10.22 5.91
CA LYS A 734 16.99 -9.06 6.68
C LYS A 734 18.52 -9.03 6.74
N VAL A 735 19.11 -7.86 6.55
CA VAL A 735 20.56 -7.66 6.75
C VAL A 735 20.87 -6.37 7.49
N LYS A 736 21.96 -6.38 8.23
CA LYS A 736 22.48 -5.24 8.99
C LYS A 736 23.84 -4.84 8.43
N ASN A 737 23.97 -3.58 8.00
CA ASN A 737 25.23 -3.04 7.49
C ASN A 737 25.65 -1.78 8.24
N LYS A 738 26.96 -1.55 8.29
CA LYS A 738 27.56 -0.35 8.86
C LYS A 738 27.95 0.63 7.76
N ILE A 739 27.47 1.87 7.88
CA ILE A 739 27.91 3.00 7.06
C ILE A 739 28.80 3.92 7.89
N THR A 740 30.06 4.06 7.50
CA THR A 740 31.04 4.95 8.14
C THR A 740 31.34 6.14 7.23
N ILE A 741 30.95 7.34 7.68
CA ILE A 741 31.25 8.59 6.99
C ILE A 741 32.41 9.30 7.69
N LYS A 742 33.58 9.25 7.06
CA LYS A 742 34.81 9.89 7.57
C LYS A 742 34.74 11.40 7.38
N ASN A 743 35.17 12.12 8.41
CA ASN A 743 35.21 13.58 8.38
C ASN A 743 36.25 14.08 7.35
N THR A 744 35.90 15.12 6.58
CA THR A 744 36.79 15.79 5.62
C THR A 744 37.33 17.12 6.14
N LEU A 745 36.81 17.61 7.27
CA LEU A 745 37.29 18.81 7.97
C LEU A 745 37.92 18.39 9.30
N ILE A 746 39.25 18.46 9.38
CA ILE A 746 40.01 18.03 10.55
C ILE A 746 40.64 19.24 11.22
N THR A 747 40.33 19.43 12.49
CA THR A 747 40.84 20.50 13.35
C THR A 747 41.15 19.94 14.73
N LYS A 748 42.11 20.56 15.44
CA LYS A 748 42.47 20.22 16.82
C LYS A 748 42.45 21.47 17.69
N ASN A 749 42.31 21.29 19.00
CA ASN A 749 42.51 22.40 19.95
C ASN A 749 43.92 22.95 19.83
N LEU A 750 44.07 24.26 20.01
CA LEU A 750 45.39 24.92 20.04
C LEU A 750 45.76 25.21 21.49
N TYR A 751 46.99 24.88 21.86
CA TYR A 751 47.59 25.25 23.14
C TYR A 751 48.71 26.26 22.86
N LYS A 752 48.70 27.40 23.56
CA LYS A 752 49.76 28.42 23.48
C LYS A 752 50.06 29.01 24.86
N LYS A 753 51.29 29.47 25.06
CA LYS A 753 51.67 30.29 26.22
C LYS A 753 51.22 31.74 26.02
N PHE A 754 50.98 32.46 27.10
CA PHE A 754 50.69 33.89 27.07
C PHE A 754 51.88 34.64 26.45
N LYS A 755 51.62 35.76 25.78
CA LYS A 755 52.62 36.55 25.02
C LYS A 755 53.35 35.84 23.86
N LYS A 756 53.09 34.56 23.58
CA LYS A 756 53.55 33.89 22.34
C LYS A 756 52.44 33.84 21.29
N SER A 757 52.77 34.00 20.00
CA SER A 757 51.80 33.80 18.92
C SER A 757 51.51 32.31 18.71
N GLY A 758 50.33 31.98 18.16
CA GLY A 758 49.94 30.59 17.86
C GLY A 758 49.47 30.43 16.41
N LYS A 759 49.46 29.19 15.91
CA LYS A 759 48.91 28.86 14.58
C LYS A 759 47.82 27.81 14.74
N PHE A 760 46.58 28.18 14.40
CA PHE A 760 45.46 27.24 14.36
C PHE A 760 45.39 26.62 12.96
N TYR A 761 45.53 25.29 12.88
CA TYR A 761 45.57 24.55 11.63
C TYR A 761 44.24 23.86 11.34
N VAL A 762 43.78 24.01 10.10
CA VAL A 762 42.60 23.33 9.55
C VAL A 762 43.06 22.49 8.37
N LYS A 763 42.84 21.17 8.41
CA LYS A 763 43.13 20.26 7.30
C LYS A 763 41.84 19.84 6.60
N VAL A 764 41.80 20.01 5.28
CA VAL A 764 40.68 19.61 4.42
C VAL A 764 41.08 18.45 3.52
N LEU A 765 40.22 17.44 3.45
CA LEU A 765 40.37 16.27 2.58
C LEU A 765 39.31 16.28 1.46
N ASN A 766 39.62 15.61 0.35
CA ASN A 766 38.67 15.37 -0.74
C ASN A 766 37.88 14.06 -0.52
N SER A 767 37.01 13.72 -1.48
CA SER A 767 36.19 12.50 -1.49
C SER A 767 36.97 11.18 -1.42
N LYS A 768 38.26 11.20 -1.74
CA LYS A 768 39.19 10.05 -1.68
C LYS A 768 40.08 10.07 -0.44
N GLY A 769 39.88 11.02 0.48
CA GLY A 769 40.71 11.17 1.69
C GLY A 769 42.07 11.82 1.48
N LYS A 770 42.34 12.35 0.28
CA LYS A 770 43.60 13.06 -0.03
C LYS A 770 43.46 14.55 0.30
N ALA A 771 44.59 15.22 0.53
CA ALA A 771 44.63 16.66 0.80
C ALA A 771 43.91 17.48 -0.29
N PHE A 772 43.06 18.43 0.10
CA PHE A 772 42.30 19.24 -0.85
C PHE A 772 42.78 20.70 -0.87
N ALA A 773 43.59 21.02 -1.87
CA ALA A 773 44.20 22.34 -2.03
C ALA A 773 43.23 23.39 -2.60
N LYS A 774 43.56 24.68 -2.39
CA LYS A 774 42.85 25.86 -2.91
C LYS A 774 41.38 25.97 -2.49
N LYS A 775 40.97 25.33 -1.40
CA LYS A 775 39.61 25.39 -0.87
C LYS A 775 39.48 26.44 0.22
N VAL A 776 38.41 27.24 0.15
CA VAL A 776 38.14 28.30 1.11
C VAL A 776 37.44 27.71 2.33
N VAL A 777 38.09 27.79 3.50
CA VAL A 777 37.48 27.50 4.80
C VAL A 777 37.10 28.82 5.49
N ARG A 778 36.01 28.83 6.24
CA ARG A 778 35.60 29.97 7.06
C ARG A 778 35.92 29.67 8.53
N ILE A 779 36.68 30.54 9.19
CA ILE A 779 37.05 30.38 10.60
C ILE A 779 36.51 31.59 11.36
N SER A 780 35.59 31.37 12.30
CA SER A 780 35.01 32.41 13.14
C SER A 780 35.65 32.39 14.53
N PHE A 781 36.24 33.51 14.92
CA PHE A 781 36.95 33.69 16.19
C PHE A 781 36.79 35.12 16.69
N LYS A 782 36.36 35.29 17.95
CA LYS A 782 36.19 36.62 18.61
C LYS A 782 35.38 37.61 17.76
N GLY A 783 34.23 37.19 17.25
CA GLY A 783 33.33 38.03 16.45
C GLY A 783 33.77 38.27 15.00
N LYS A 784 34.99 37.87 14.59
CA LYS A 784 35.49 38.00 13.22
C LYS A 784 35.46 36.67 12.47
N THR A 785 35.18 36.71 11.18
CA THR A 785 35.21 35.53 10.29
C THR A 785 36.30 35.67 9.23
N TYR A 786 37.23 34.72 9.22
CA TYR A 786 38.37 34.65 8.29
C TYR A 786 38.10 33.65 7.17
N LYS A 787 38.25 34.06 5.91
CA LYS A 787 38.20 33.18 4.73
C LYS A 787 39.62 32.82 4.31
N ILE A 788 40.04 31.56 4.50
CA ILE A 788 41.43 31.13 4.24
C ILE A 788 41.44 30.01 3.20
N LYS A 789 42.28 30.13 2.16
CA LYS A 789 42.50 29.06 1.17
C LYS A 789 43.48 28.02 1.70
N THR A 790 43.19 26.73 1.47
CA THR A 790 44.11 25.63 1.80
C THR A 790 45.31 25.59 0.84
N ASN A 791 46.49 25.24 1.37
CA ASN A 791 47.71 25.05 0.58
C ASN A 791 47.74 23.68 -0.13
N LYS A 792 48.84 23.35 -0.83
CA LYS A 792 49.04 22.05 -1.51
C LYS A 792 48.88 20.83 -0.59
N LYS A 793 49.14 20.98 0.72
CA LYS A 793 48.95 19.94 1.75
C LYS A 793 47.53 19.91 2.33
N GLY A 794 46.61 20.71 1.78
CA GLY A 794 45.22 20.81 2.23
C GLY A 794 45.05 21.58 3.54
N ILE A 795 46.05 22.38 3.94
CA ILE A 795 46.07 23.07 5.24
C ILE A 795 45.76 24.55 5.07
N ALA A 796 44.82 25.06 5.84
CA ALA A 796 44.58 26.48 6.08
C ALA A 796 45.04 26.84 7.50
N THR A 797 45.72 27.99 7.65
CA THR A 797 46.35 28.38 8.92
C THR A 797 45.90 29.77 9.34
N LEU A 798 45.26 29.88 10.50
CA LEU A 798 44.96 31.17 11.13
C LEU A 798 46.00 31.48 12.20
N LYS A 799 46.67 32.63 12.09
CA LYS A 799 47.56 33.14 13.14
C LYS A 799 46.73 33.68 14.30
N ILE A 800 47.07 33.27 15.53
CA ILE A 800 46.43 33.71 16.77
C ILE A 800 47.38 34.69 17.48
N SER A 801 46.84 35.86 17.83
CA SER A 801 47.59 36.96 18.43
C SER A 801 48.28 36.57 19.76
N LYS A 802 49.48 37.11 19.97
CA LYS A 802 50.22 37.03 21.23
C LYS A 802 49.47 37.66 22.41
N ASN A 803 48.61 38.64 22.15
CA ASN A 803 47.86 39.41 23.16
C ASN A 803 46.50 38.79 23.53
N LEU A 804 46.18 37.59 23.04
CA LEU A 804 44.96 36.89 23.46
C LEU A 804 45.04 36.56 24.96
N LYS A 805 44.01 36.97 25.73
CA LYS A 805 43.93 36.80 27.19
C LYS A 805 44.12 35.34 27.61
N ILE A 806 44.58 35.13 28.85
CA ILE A 806 44.70 33.79 29.45
C ILE A 806 43.28 33.18 29.57
N GLY A 807 43.16 31.88 29.29
CA GLY A 807 41.90 31.16 29.38
C GLY A 807 41.55 30.33 28.14
N LYS A 808 40.30 29.87 28.09
CA LYS A 808 39.74 29.04 27.00
C LYS A 808 38.91 29.94 26.07
N HIS A 809 39.22 29.95 24.78
CA HIS A 809 38.47 30.69 23.77
C HIS A 809 37.93 29.76 22.69
N THR A 810 36.63 29.86 22.41
CA THR A 810 35.98 29.06 21.38
C THR A 810 36.33 29.57 19.98
N ILE A 811 36.68 28.66 19.08
CA ILE A 811 36.89 28.91 17.66
C ILE A 811 36.02 27.94 16.85
N LYS A 812 35.30 28.46 15.85
CA LYS A 812 34.43 27.66 14.98
C LYS A 812 35.00 27.66 13.57
N THR A 813 35.06 26.50 12.92
CA THR A 813 35.50 26.35 11.53
C THR A 813 34.39 25.73 10.72
N THR A 814 34.04 26.31 9.58
CA THR A 814 33.05 25.77 8.65
C THR A 814 33.64 25.54 7.26
N TYR A 815 33.29 24.40 6.67
CA TYR A 815 33.65 24.04 5.31
C TYR A 815 32.67 23.01 4.76
N ASN A 816 32.12 23.26 3.56
CA ASN A 816 31.27 22.32 2.83
C ASN A 816 30.10 21.74 3.66
N GLY A 817 29.43 22.56 4.48
CA GLY A 817 28.33 22.11 5.35
C GLY A 817 28.75 21.45 6.68
N LEU A 818 30.06 21.26 6.92
CA LEU A 818 30.60 20.81 8.19
C LEU A 818 30.97 21.99 9.09
N THR A 819 30.80 21.79 10.40
CA THR A 819 31.20 22.74 11.44
C THR A 819 31.97 22.01 12.52
N ASN A 820 33.22 22.42 12.77
CA ASN A 820 33.98 21.98 13.94
C ASN A 820 34.08 23.13 14.95
N THR A 821 33.92 22.80 16.24
CA THR A 821 34.14 23.73 17.35
C THR A 821 35.36 23.25 18.14
N ASN A 822 36.37 24.11 18.26
CA ASN A 822 37.59 23.83 19.02
C ASN A 822 37.83 24.90 20.09
N LYS A 823 38.78 24.64 20.98
CA LYS A 823 39.26 25.58 22.00
C LYS A 823 40.68 26.04 21.67
N ILE A 824 40.91 27.35 21.77
CA ILE A 824 42.23 27.96 21.91
C ILE A 824 42.49 28.13 23.40
N ILE A 825 43.49 27.44 23.93
CA ILE A 825 43.82 27.39 25.35
C ILE A 825 45.11 28.16 25.55
N VAL A 826 45.00 29.32 26.20
CA VAL A 826 46.14 30.18 26.55
C VAL A 826 46.49 29.92 28.02
N LYS A 827 47.67 29.35 28.25
CA LYS A 827 48.23 29.13 29.59
C LYS A 827 49.25 30.22 29.93
N LYS A 828 49.55 30.41 31.22
CA LYS A 828 50.65 31.28 31.66
C LYS A 828 51.95 30.89 30.96
#